data_AF-A0A7W9GTL9-F1
#
_entry.id   AF-A0A7W9GTL9-F1
#
_cell.length_a   1.000
_cell.length_b   1.000
_cell.length_c   1.000
_cell.angle_alpha   90.00
_cell.angle_beta   90.00
_cell.angle_gamma   90.00
#
_symmetry.space_group_name_H-M   'P 1'
#
loop_
_entity.id
_entity.type
_entity.pdbx_description
1 polymer ?
#
loop_
_entity_poly.entity_id
_entity_poly.type
_entity_poly.pdbx_seq_one_letter_code
_entity_poly.pdbx_strand_id
1 'polypeptide(L)'
;MAGYTLPGGMLYIGHGLRSPRGDVEPAQIDPTLKVAVRNVDTFGATMGYWPSYHKISPEARAGYLIWLAGGRRDPHAYIGFVFLFFYGLERRALVDIPADERLKIELPLLRAEVQRLLGIYGGNNSFRGYATKFLDVLDLQLAQGGSNAASPPPLDPERHWVPPLSLMAEVGRLASAGRPVPAEWALAWAWYHPEIHLRTSATRCTKEFTALFTSRYRAAHGDGIRVRPGKSRIQFDYYAASAGLGSAQVSMDAPDVFAQAAPRKHLESLVESVSADLDAYSRFLGRNPSGGSSLAAAALLPDDLRGAQSPEVVALIQWGTRLAESGIATTGADVLSRWPSKASDRLAKPETVALARLLGRHGLGIEPDVRLGGPAILAAAKVILFETGGEAPPQSATPAYASAATLLHLATAVASADGHVSPSEQQHLVDHLERALELTAGERLRLQAHLRWLTAAGVKLTGLSKRVEALSQPQRTSVADLLVTVAAADGAISPEEITSLTKIFKLLGLDPADVHSSLHAHLAGGRQPPASRPVTVREAGAPDPGYPVASPGRVGADAPSAAFSLDAEAIQAKFAETAAVGALLADIFSDDEPVHTMALSPEVAGGPTSAGAPGDSAAAPIPGLDAAHSGFLRTVLTRSSWSRAEIEELAEEGHLMPDGVLDTINEFALDIAGEPLLEEDQLDMFTVNDYARQELQ
;
A
#
# COMPACT_ATOMS: atom_id res chain seq x y z
N MET A 1 32.16 51.02 -20.65
CA MET A 1 31.06 51.38 -21.57
C MET A 1 30.30 52.55 -20.97
N ALA A 2 30.21 53.70 -21.64
CA ALA A 2 29.53 54.90 -21.10
C ALA A 2 29.94 55.28 -19.65
N GLY A 3 31.21 55.07 -19.28
CA GLY A 3 31.71 55.29 -17.91
C GLY A 3 31.56 54.12 -16.93
N TYR A 4 30.84 53.04 -17.29
CA TYR A 4 30.63 51.85 -16.45
C TYR A 4 31.63 50.73 -16.74
N THR A 5 32.05 50.03 -15.68
CA THR A 5 32.75 48.74 -15.73
C THR A 5 31.73 47.63 -15.56
N LEU A 6 31.66 46.70 -16.52
CA LEU A 6 30.67 45.62 -16.52
C LEU A 6 31.36 44.28 -16.18
N PRO A 7 31.31 43.84 -14.92
CA PRO A 7 31.92 42.56 -14.52
C PRO A 7 31.06 41.37 -14.96
N GLY A 8 31.69 40.20 -15.14
CA GLY A 8 30.97 38.92 -15.22
C GLY A 8 30.55 38.43 -16.61
N GLY A 9 30.95 39.11 -17.69
CA GLY A 9 30.84 38.61 -19.07
C GLY A 9 29.41 38.24 -19.51
N MET A 10 29.29 37.35 -20.51
CA MET A 10 28.01 36.88 -21.09
C MET A 10 27.17 38.02 -21.71
N LEU A 11 27.83 39.00 -22.32
CA LEU A 11 27.20 40.17 -22.93
C LEU A 11 27.51 40.22 -24.42
N TYR A 12 26.54 40.61 -25.23
CA TYR A 12 26.75 40.98 -26.62
C TYR A 12 26.97 42.48 -26.70
N ILE A 13 28.22 42.91 -26.91
CA ILE A 13 28.58 44.33 -27.02
C ILE A 13 29.04 44.60 -28.45
N GLY A 14 28.47 45.62 -29.08
CA GLY A 14 28.80 46.00 -30.45
C GLY A 14 27.57 46.52 -31.19
N HIS A 15 27.65 46.62 -32.50
CA HIS A 15 26.53 47.07 -33.34
C HIS A 15 26.25 46.05 -34.46
N GLY A 16 25.01 46.03 -34.97
CA GLY A 16 24.64 45.29 -36.17
C GLY A 16 24.43 43.78 -36.02
N LEU A 17 24.31 43.26 -34.79
CA LEU A 17 23.95 41.86 -34.58
C LEU A 17 22.46 41.66 -34.90
N ARG A 18 22.19 40.71 -35.78
CA ARG A 18 20.83 40.34 -36.18
C ARG A 18 20.30 39.23 -35.30
N SER A 19 19.04 39.35 -34.90
CA SER A 19 18.30 38.24 -34.30
C SER A 19 17.99 37.17 -35.38
N PRO A 20 17.72 35.91 -34.99
CA PRO A 20 17.28 34.88 -35.95
C PRO A 20 16.04 35.25 -36.76
N ARG A 21 15.19 36.14 -36.23
CA ARG A 21 14.01 36.67 -36.95
C ARG A 21 14.32 37.84 -37.90
N GLY A 22 15.58 38.26 -38.03
CA GLY A 22 16.05 39.28 -38.97
C GLY A 22 16.08 40.72 -38.42
N ASP A 23 15.53 40.94 -37.23
CA ASP A 23 15.56 42.25 -36.54
C ASP A 23 16.91 42.51 -35.84
N VAL A 24 17.05 43.66 -35.20
CA VAL A 24 18.20 43.95 -34.31
C VAL A 24 18.07 43.07 -33.06
N GLU A 25 19.15 42.37 -32.69
CA GLU A 25 19.19 41.48 -31.51
C GLU A 25 18.80 42.24 -30.23
N PRO A 26 17.71 41.85 -29.54
CA PRO A 26 17.25 42.52 -28.32
C PRO A 26 18.33 42.65 -27.26
N ALA A 27 19.17 41.62 -27.09
CA ALA A 27 20.23 41.58 -26.08
C ALA A 27 21.50 42.38 -26.43
N GLN A 28 21.65 42.87 -27.68
CA GLN A 28 22.86 43.57 -28.10
C GLN A 28 22.96 44.94 -27.46
N ILE A 29 24.01 45.14 -26.67
CA ILE A 29 24.37 46.43 -26.10
C ILE A 29 25.18 47.21 -27.14
N ASP A 30 24.52 48.17 -27.78
CA ASP A 30 25.12 49.08 -28.75
C ASP A 30 25.76 50.29 -28.04
N PRO A 31 27.11 50.42 -28.07
CA PRO A 31 27.81 51.52 -27.41
C PRO A 31 27.64 52.87 -28.11
N THR A 32 27.08 52.90 -29.33
CA THR A 32 26.83 54.14 -30.08
C THR A 32 25.53 54.83 -29.68
N LEU A 33 24.62 54.11 -29.01
CA LEU A 33 23.35 54.64 -28.55
C LEU A 33 23.51 55.53 -27.31
N LYS A 34 22.69 56.59 -27.22
CA LYS A 34 22.73 57.53 -26.10
C LYS A 34 22.36 56.83 -24.79
N VAL A 35 23.15 57.10 -23.75
CA VAL A 35 22.94 56.70 -22.35
C VAL A 35 22.82 57.97 -21.51
N ALA A 36 21.76 58.08 -20.70
CA ALA A 36 21.54 59.26 -19.89
C ALA A 36 22.54 59.33 -18.71
N VAL A 37 22.98 60.54 -18.37
CA VAL A 37 23.87 60.81 -17.22
C VAL A 37 23.09 61.29 -15.99
N ARG A 38 21.84 61.72 -16.19
CA ARG A 38 20.90 62.20 -15.15
C ARG A 38 19.52 61.59 -15.41
N ASN A 39 18.65 61.60 -14.39
CA ASN A 39 17.29 61.04 -14.46
C ASN A 39 17.28 59.56 -14.90
N VAL A 40 18.19 58.78 -14.33
CA VAL A 40 18.30 57.34 -14.60
C VAL A 40 17.00 56.64 -14.23
N ASP A 41 16.47 55.84 -15.15
CA ASP A 41 15.30 55.01 -14.90
C ASP A 41 15.74 53.66 -14.34
N THR A 42 15.83 53.54 -13.01
CA THR A 42 16.16 52.28 -12.32
C THR A 42 14.95 51.38 -12.09
N PHE A 43 13.74 51.89 -12.29
CA PHE A 43 12.48 51.19 -12.07
C PHE A 43 11.84 50.68 -13.36
N GLY A 44 12.44 50.97 -14.52
CA GLY A 44 11.95 50.54 -15.83
C GLY A 44 10.67 51.25 -16.28
N ALA A 45 10.37 52.44 -15.75
CA ALA A 45 9.15 53.20 -16.07
C ALA A 45 9.02 53.55 -17.56
N THR A 46 10.14 53.58 -18.28
CA THR A 46 10.22 53.88 -19.71
C THR A 46 10.46 52.64 -20.58
N MET A 47 10.38 51.43 -20.00
CA MET A 47 10.51 50.16 -20.71
C MET A 47 9.15 49.54 -21.00
N GLY A 48 9.00 49.01 -22.22
CA GLY A 48 7.86 48.15 -22.56
C GLY A 48 8.04 46.73 -22.02
N TYR A 49 6.95 45.95 -22.05
CA TYR A 49 6.90 44.57 -21.53
C TYR A 49 7.91 43.62 -22.16
N TRP A 50 8.19 43.77 -23.47
CA TRP A 50 9.22 43.02 -24.21
C TRP A 50 10.36 43.96 -24.64
N PRO A 51 11.32 44.28 -23.75
CA PRO A 51 12.31 45.30 -24.05
C PRO A 51 13.31 44.85 -25.11
N SER A 52 13.90 45.81 -25.81
CA SER A 52 15.08 45.59 -26.66
C SER A 52 16.03 46.75 -26.43
N TYR A 53 17.32 46.47 -26.24
CA TYR A 53 18.29 47.50 -25.83
C TYR A 53 18.30 48.71 -26.78
N HIS A 54 18.15 48.44 -28.09
CA HIS A 54 18.12 49.51 -29.10
C HIS A 54 16.83 50.36 -29.06
N LYS A 55 15.71 49.85 -28.52
CA LYS A 55 14.42 50.55 -28.46
C LYS A 55 14.16 51.28 -27.14
N ILE A 56 14.79 50.85 -26.05
CA ILE A 56 14.59 51.49 -24.74
C ILE A 56 15.21 52.89 -24.69
N SER A 57 14.67 53.73 -23.80
CA SER A 57 15.12 55.12 -23.62
C SER A 57 16.59 55.20 -23.17
N PRO A 58 17.28 56.33 -23.39
CA PRO A 58 18.61 56.57 -22.82
C PRO A 58 18.67 56.42 -21.29
N GLU A 59 17.58 56.75 -20.59
CA GLU A 59 17.41 56.65 -19.14
C GLU A 59 17.35 55.19 -18.68
N ALA A 60 16.58 54.34 -19.38
CA ALA A 60 16.49 52.91 -19.11
C ALA A 60 17.79 52.18 -19.48
N ARG A 61 18.49 52.60 -20.55
CA ARG A 61 19.84 52.07 -20.84
C ARG A 61 20.79 52.34 -19.69
N ALA A 62 20.77 53.55 -19.12
CA ALA A 62 21.60 53.87 -17.95
C ALA A 62 21.25 52.98 -16.75
N GLY A 63 19.95 52.76 -16.46
CA GLY A 63 19.50 51.85 -15.41
C GLY A 63 19.98 50.42 -15.60
N TYR A 64 19.83 49.88 -16.81
CA TYR A 64 20.31 48.55 -17.17
C TYR A 64 21.83 48.40 -16.99
N LEU A 65 22.62 49.39 -17.43
CA LEU A 65 24.07 49.38 -17.29
C LEU A 65 24.53 49.48 -15.83
N ILE A 66 23.81 50.22 -14.98
CA ILE A 66 24.06 50.27 -13.54
C ILE A 66 23.80 48.89 -12.91
N TRP A 67 22.69 48.23 -13.26
CA TRP A 67 22.39 46.90 -12.75
C TRP A 67 23.45 45.86 -13.18
N LEU A 68 23.91 45.91 -14.44
CA LEU A 68 25.02 45.08 -14.92
C LEU A 68 26.33 45.39 -14.18
N ALA A 69 26.66 46.67 -13.97
CA ALA A 69 27.85 47.10 -13.24
C ALA A 69 27.82 46.65 -11.77
N GLY A 70 26.63 46.62 -11.16
CA GLY A 70 26.37 46.06 -9.83
C GLY A 70 26.45 44.53 -9.75
N GLY A 71 26.87 43.86 -10.83
CA GLY A 71 27.08 42.42 -10.87
C GLY A 71 25.79 41.60 -10.98
N ARG A 72 24.65 42.23 -11.32
CA ARG A 72 23.34 41.56 -11.49
C ARG A 72 22.86 40.89 -10.19
N ARG A 73 22.97 41.61 -9.06
CA ARG A 73 22.71 41.07 -7.71
C ARG A 73 21.61 41.79 -6.94
N ASP A 74 21.18 42.96 -7.39
CA ASP A 74 20.14 43.72 -6.70
C ASP A 74 18.79 42.99 -6.79
N PRO A 75 18.22 42.49 -5.68
CA PRO A 75 16.95 41.76 -5.69
C PRO A 75 15.75 42.64 -6.04
N HIS A 76 15.89 43.97 -5.97
CA HIS A 76 14.84 44.93 -6.30
C HIS A 76 14.97 45.52 -7.71
N ALA A 77 15.90 45.01 -8.52
CA ALA A 77 16.06 45.44 -9.90
C ALA A 77 14.75 45.23 -10.70
N TYR A 78 14.44 46.19 -11.58
CA TYR A 78 13.32 46.02 -12.51
C TYR A 78 13.49 44.76 -13.35
N ILE A 79 12.46 43.91 -13.39
CA ILE A 79 12.55 42.58 -13.99
C ILE A 79 12.87 42.63 -15.49
N GLY A 80 12.51 43.70 -16.20
CA GLY A 80 12.85 43.89 -17.61
C GLY A 80 14.36 43.99 -17.87
N PHE A 81 15.17 44.44 -16.90
CA PHE A 81 16.63 44.37 -16.99
C PHE A 81 17.15 42.94 -16.95
N VAL A 82 16.56 42.12 -16.08
CA VAL A 82 16.89 40.70 -15.95
C VAL A 82 16.54 39.97 -17.24
N PHE A 83 15.36 40.21 -17.80
CA PHE A 83 14.94 39.66 -19.09
C PHE A 83 15.87 40.08 -20.23
N LEU A 84 16.25 41.36 -20.31
CA LEU A 84 17.13 41.86 -21.37
C LEU A 84 18.50 41.16 -21.38
N PHE A 85 19.03 40.86 -20.18
CA PHE A 85 20.25 40.05 -20.05
C PHE A 85 19.99 38.57 -20.37
N PHE A 86 18.88 38.02 -19.88
CA PHE A 86 18.47 36.64 -20.10
C PHE A 86 18.32 36.30 -21.59
N TYR A 87 17.84 37.23 -22.41
CA TYR A 87 17.78 37.08 -23.88
C TYR A 87 19.13 36.74 -24.50
N GLY A 88 20.22 37.29 -23.95
CA GLY A 88 21.58 36.97 -24.37
C GLY A 88 21.98 35.54 -24.02
N LEU A 89 21.57 35.04 -22.86
CA LEU A 89 21.81 33.64 -22.45
C LEU A 89 21.06 32.68 -23.37
N GLU A 90 19.79 32.96 -23.65
CA GLU A 90 18.98 32.17 -24.59
C GLU A 90 19.62 32.13 -25.97
N ARG A 91 20.01 33.29 -26.51
CA ARG A 91 20.71 33.38 -27.78
C ARG A 91 21.99 32.55 -27.78
N ARG A 92 22.78 32.61 -26.69
CA ARG A 92 24.05 31.89 -26.61
C ARG A 92 23.82 30.39 -26.72
N ALA A 93 22.85 29.86 -25.98
CA ALA A 93 22.54 28.44 -25.96
C ALA A 93 21.82 27.92 -27.21
N LEU A 94 20.95 28.73 -27.82
CA LEU A 94 20.05 28.30 -28.89
C LEU A 94 20.51 28.67 -30.30
N VAL A 95 21.45 29.62 -30.43
CA VAL A 95 21.92 30.11 -31.73
C VAL A 95 23.42 29.94 -31.87
N ASP A 96 24.19 30.48 -30.92
CA ASP A 96 25.65 30.50 -31.06
C ASP A 96 26.27 29.11 -30.83
N ILE A 97 25.88 28.41 -29.76
CA ILE A 97 26.42 27.06 -29.46
C ILE A 97 26.08 26.03 -30.56
N PRO A 98 24.86 25.99 -31.11
CA PRO A 98 24.57 25.13 -32.26
C PRO A 98 25.37 25.50 -33.52
N ALA A 99 25.77 26.77 -33.69
CA ALA A 99 26.57 27.22 -34.82
C ALA A 99 28.08 26.97 -34.66
N ASP A 100 28.60 26.91 -33.42
CA ASP A 100 29.98 26.58 -33.11
C ASP A 100 30.08 25.66 -31.87
N GLU A 101 30.32 24.37 -32.12
CA GLU A 101 30.40 23.36 -31.05
C GLU A 101 31.46 23.64 -29.99
N ARG A 102 32.51 24.44 -30.30
CA ARG A 102 33.55 24.79 -29.32
C ARG A 102 32.98 25.54 -28.12
N LEU A 103 31.85 26.22 -28.32
CA LEU A 103 31.16 27.00 -27.29
C LEU A 103 30.39 26.12 -26.29
N LYS A 104 30.24 24.81 -26.55
CA LYS A 104 29.60 23.88 -25.60
C LYS A 104 30.25 23.89 -24.20
N ILE A 105 31.53 24.24 -24.11
CA ILE A 105 32.24 24.41 -22.83
C ILE A 105 31.63 25.49 -21.93
N GLU A 106 30.84 26.42 -22.50
CA GLU A 106 30.17 27.48 -21.74
C GLU A 106 28.85 27.03 -21.10
N LEU A 107 28.26 25.89 -21.50
CA LEU A 107 26.97 25.42 -20.98
C LEU A 107 26.90 25.34 -19.45
N PRO A 108 27.92 24.82 -18.73
CA PRO A 108 27.90 24.81 -17.27
C PRO A 108 27.85 26.22 -16.66
N LEU A 109 28.52 27.19 -17.30
CA LEU A 109 28.53 28.58 -16.85
C LEU A 109 27.17 29.26 -17.09
N LEU A 110 26.55 29.01 -18.26
CA LEU A 110 25.21 29.50 -18.57
C LEU A 110 24.19 28.96 -17.57
N ARG A 111 24.22 27.65 -17.32
CA ARG A 111 23.34 26.97 -16.35
C ARG A 111 23.49 27.55 -14.94
N ALA A 112 24.73 27.72 -14.48
CA ALA A 112 25.02 28.30 -13.17
C ALA A 112 24.50 29.73 -13.05
N GLU A 113 24.65 30.55 -14.10
CA GLU A 113 24.14 31.92 -14.11
C GLU A 113 22.61 31.97 -14.11
N VAL A 114 21.93 31.14 -14.90
CA VAL A 114 20.45 31.05 -14.89
C VAL A 114 19.95 30.62 -13.51
N GLN A 115 20.58 29.62 -12.89
CA GLN A 115 20.21 29.17 -11.55
C GLN A 115 20.45 30.26 -10.49
N ARG A 116 21.54 31.04 -10.60
CA ARG A 116 21.81 32.18 -9.74
C ARG A 116 20.74 33.27 -9.90
N LEU A 117 20.38 33.61 -11.13
CA LEU A 117 19.32 34.59 -11.39
C LEU A 117 17.97 34.09 -10.89
N LEU A 118 17.64 32.82 -11.07
CA LEU A 118 16.43 32.20 -10.54
C LEU A 118 16.38 32.27 -9.01
N GLY A 119 17.51 32.07 -8.33
CA GLY A 119 17.60 32.21 -6.87
C GLY A 119 17.35 33.65 -6.35
N ILE A 120 17.63 34.67 -7.18
CA ILE A 120 17.44 36.09 -6.80
C ILE A 120 16.05 36.58 -7.22
N TYR A 121 15.62 36.25 -8.43
CA TYR A 121 14.44 36.83 -9.10
C TYR A 121 13.28 35.84 -9.26
N GLY A 122 13.39 34.62 -8.74
CA GLY A 122 12.39 33.55 -8.87
C GLY A 122 11.05 33.83 -8.20
N GLY A 123 10.94 34.88 -7.38
CA GLY A 123 9.65 35.38 -6.88
C GLY A 123 8.76 35.96 -7.99
N ASN A 124 9.31 36.35 -9.13
CA ASN A 124 8.52 36.77 -10.29
C ASN A 124 8.06 35.54 -11.10
N ASN A 125 6.75 35.34 -11.20
CA ASN A 125 6.17 34.16 -11.86
C ASN A 125 6.59 34.00 -13.33
N SER A 126 6.59 35.09 -14.11
CA SER A 126 7.00 35.05 -15.52
C SER A 126 8.46 34.62 -15.66
N PHE A 127 9.37 35.27 -14.92
CA PHE A 127 10.79 34.93 -14.97
C PHE A 127 11.05 33.52 -14.48
N ARG A 128 10.41 33.10 -13.38
CA ARG A 128 10.48 31.72 -12.86
C ARG A 128 10.10 30.70 -13.93
N GLY A 129 9.01 30.94 -14.66
CA GLY A 129 8.55 30.07 -15.74
C GLY A 129 9.59 29.93 -16.86
N TYR A 130 10.05 31.05 -17.43
CA TYR A 130 11.04 31.04 -18.52
C TYR A 130 12.38 30.46 -18.10
N ALA A 131 12.91 30.87 -16.94
CA ALA A 131 14.20 30.41 -16.45
C ALA A 131 14.19 28.91 -16.11
N THR A 132 13.10 28.39 -15.53
CA THR A 132 12.96 26.94 -15.25
C THR A 132 12.96 26.14 -16.54
N LYS A 133 12.12 26.52 -17.52
CA LYS A 133 12.08 25.85 -18.83
C LYS A 133 13.43 25.94 -19.56
N PHE A 134 14.13 27.06 -19.42
CA PHE A 134 15.46 27.22 -20.03
C PHE A 134 16.53 26.36 -19.36
N LEU A 135 16.45 26.15 -18.04
CA LEU A 135 17.32 25.19 -17.35
C LEU A 135 17.12 23.77 -17.89
N ASP A 136 15.89 23.36 -18.20
CA ASP A 136 15.64 22.06 -18.83
C ASP A 136 16.37 21.93 -20.18
N VAL A 137 16.38 23.00 -20.98
CA VAL A 137 17.14 23.04 -22.26
C VAL A 137 18.64 22.90 -22.03
N LEU A 138 19.19 23.64 -21.06
CA LEU A 138 20.63 23.61 -20.76
C LEU A 138 21.06 22.26 -20.19
N ASP A 139 20.27 21.67 -19.30
CA ASP A 139 20.51 20.36 -18.70
C ASP A 139 20.49 19.27 -19.78
N LEU A 140 19.64 19.43 -20.79
CA LEU A 140 19.61 18.56 -21.93
C LEU A 140 20.85 18.65 -22.81
N GLN A 141 21.27 19.87 -23.15
CA GLN A 141 22.47 20.09 -23.97
C GLN A 141 23.73 19.57 -23.25
N LEU A 142 23.77 19.68 -21.92
CA LEU A 142 24.83 19.11 -21.08
C LEU A 142 24.81 17.57 -21.11
N ALA A 143 23.63 16.95 -21.03
CA ALA A 143 23.49 15.50 -21.09
C ALA A 143 23.94 14.91 -22.45
N GLN A 144 23.63 15.60 -23.56
CA GLN A 144 24.07 15.20 -24.90
C GLN A 144 25.60 15.28 -25.09
N GLY A 145 26.30 16.10 -24.30
CA GLY A 145 27.75 16.26 -24.34
C GLY A 145 28.57 15.13 -23.73
N GLY A 146 27.96 13.99 -23.37
CA GLY A 146 28.64 12.84 -22.79
C GLY A 146 28.63 12.80 -21.25
N SER A 147 27.86 13.67 -20.61
CA SER A 147 27.56 13.51 -19.18
C SER A 147 26.54 12.38 -19.01
N ASN A 148 27.00 11.18 -18.66
CA ASN A 148 26.13 10.14 -18.10
C ASN A 148 25.34 10.80 -16.96
N ALA A 149 24.03 10.97 -17.10
CA ALA A 149 23.19 11.32 -15.96
C ALA A 149 23.44 10.24 -14.90
N ALA A 150 24.09 10.61 -13.80
CA ALA A 150 24.54 9.64 -12.79
C ALA A 150 23.36 9.02 -12.03
N SER A 151 22.22 9.72 -11.99
CA SER A 151 21.02 9.34 -11.25
C SER A 151 19.75 9.85 -11.95
N PRO A 152 18.60 9.16 -11.79
CA PRO A 152 17.30 9.67 -12.25
C PRO A 152 16.88 10.95 -11.51
N PRO A 153 15.96 11.76 -12.07
CA PRO A 153 15.42 12.93 -11.38
C PRO A 153 14.73 12.51 -10.07
N PRO A 154 14.76 13.38 -9.03
CA PRO A 154 14.04 13.12 -7.78
C PRO A 154 12.54 13.06 -8.06
N LEU A 155 11.80 12.17 -7.40
CA LEU A 155 10.35 12.05 -7.56
C LEU A 155 9.65 13.25 -6.92
N ASP A 156 8.93 14.01 -7.73
CA ASP A 156 8.15 15.18 -7.30
C ASP A 156 6.65 14.81 -7.27
N PRO A 157 6.02 14.74 -6.09
CA PRO A 157 4.58 14.48 -5.97
C PRO A 157 3.71 15.58 -6.59
N GLU A 158 4.19 16.83 -6.65
CA GLU A 158 3.42 17.97 -7.17
C GLU A 158 3.53 18.12 -8.69
N ARG A 159 4.56 17.54 -9.32
CA ARG A 159 4.86 17.72 -10.76
C ARG A 159 5.03 16.42 -11.53
N HIS A 160 4.14 15.45 -11.33
CA HIS A 160 4.25 14.11 -11.92
C HIS A 160 3.76 13.97 -13.37
N TRP A 161 3.26 15.04 -14.00
CA TRP A 161 2.66 14.98 -15.35
C TRP A 161 3.58 15.43 -16.49
N VAL A 162 4.72 16.04 -16.16
CA VAL A 162 5.68 16.56 -17.16
C VAL A 162 6.98 15.78 -17.05
N PRO A 163 7.30 14.91 -18.03
CA PRO A 163 8.58 14.21 -18.07
C PRO A 163 9.77 15.17 -18.09
N PRO A 164 10.69 15.07 -17.12
CA PRO A 164 11.97 15.78 -17.22
C PRO A 164 12.71 15.37 -18.50
N LEU A 165 13.21 16.33 -19.27
CA LEU A 165 13.89 16.03 -20.54
C LEU A 165 15.12 15.14 -20.35
N SER A 166 15.82 15.30 -19.21
CA SER A 166 16.95 14.45 -18.81
C SER A 166 16.56 12.98 -18.61
N LEU A 167 15.34 12.73 -18.13
CA LEU A 167 14.79 11.38 -17.99
C LEU A 167 14.48 10.77 -19.36
N MET A 168 13.76 11.50 -20.22
CA MET A 168 13.48 11.02 -21.58
C MET A 168 14.76 10.70 -22.34
N ALA A 169 15.76 11.58 -22.24
CA ALA A 169 17.07 11.43 -22.86
C ALA A 169 17.78 10.14 -22.46
N GLU A 170 17.92 9.88 -21.15
CA GLU A 170 18.68 8.72 -20.67
C GLU A 170 17.96 7.40 -20.97
N VAL A 171 16.64 7.34 -20.82
CA VAL A 171 15.87 6.13 -21.18
C VAL A 171 15.98 5.87 -22.69
N GLY A 172 15.92 6.90 -23.53
CA GLY A 172 16.15 6.79 -24.97
C GLY A 172 17.58 6.31 -25.32
N ARG A 173 18.60 6.78 -24.58
CA ARG A 173 19.99 6.36 -24.75
C ARG A 173 20.19 4.89 -24.35
N LEU A 174 19.60 4.46 -23.24
CA LEU A 174 19.62 3.06 -22.80
C LEU A 174 19.01 2.15 -23.88
N ALA A 175 17.87 2.55 -24.45
CA ALA A 175 17.24 1.83 -25.56
C ALA A 175 18.14 1.76 -26.81
N SER A 176 18.79 2.86 -27.18
CA SER A 176 19.72 2.90 -28.33
C SER A 176 20.94 2.00 -28.12
N ALA A 177 21.45 1.94 -26.90
CA ALA A 177 22.56 1.07 -26.52
C ALA A 177 22.13 -0.40 -26.28
N GLY A 178 20.84 -0.72 -26.39
CA GLY A 178 20.29 -2.04 -26.09
C GLY A 178 20.47 -2.46 -24.62
N ARG A 179 20.71 -1.50 -23.72
CA ARG A 179 20.90 -1.73 -22.28
C ARG A 179 19.54 -1.81 -21.57
N PRO A 180 19.40 -2.62 -20.52
CA PRO A 180 18.17 -2.65 -19.73
C PRO A 180 17.97 -1.31 -19.00
N VAL A 181 16.72 -0.90 -18.81
CA VAL A 181 16.35 0.27 -18.01
C VAL A 181 16.35 -0.13 -16.53
N PRO A 182 17.27 0.40 -15.70
CA PRO A 182 17.35 0.04 -14.28
C PRO A 182 16.10 0.44 -13.50
N ALA A 183 15.88 -0.17 -12.33
CA ALA A 183 14.67 0.01 -11.54
C ALA A 183 14.39 1.47 -11.15
N GLU A 184 15.42 2.22 -10.77
CA GLU A 184 15.31 3.63 -10.39
C GLU A 184 14.93 4.54 -11.57
N TRP A 185 15.41 4.22 -12.78
CA TRP A 185 15.03 4.92 -14.01
C TRP A 185 13.63 4.51 -14.48
N ALA A 186 13.26 3.24 -14.33
CA ALA A 186 11.92 2.74 -14.62
C ALA A 186 10.87 3.34 -13.67
N LEU A 187 11.22 3.54 -12.39
CA LEU A 187 10.38 4.22 -11.41
C LEU A 187 10.17 5.68 -11.79
N ALA A 188 11.24 6.43 -12.09
CA ALA A 188 11.10 7.80 -12.55
C ALA A 188 10.31 7.89 -13.85
N TRP A 189 10.53 6.96 -14.79
CA TRP A 189 9.75 6.87 -16.01
C TRP A 189 8.26 6.68 -15.70
N ALA A 190 7.91 5.70 -14.88
CA ALA A 190 6.53 5.45 -14.49
C ALA A 190 5.90 6.66 -13.78
N TRP A 191 6.68 7.32 -12.90
CA TRP A 191 6.23 8.46 -12.10
C TRP A 191 5.88 9.67 -12.93
N TYR A 192 6.66 9.96 -13.97
CA TYR A 192 6.48 11.14 -14.82
C TYR A 192 5.73 10.86 -16.12
N HIS A 193 5.22 9.65 -16.32
CA HIS A 193 4.57 9.29 -17.57
C HIS A 193 3.17 9.93 -17.65
N PRO A 194 2.83 10.68 -18.71
CA PRO A 194 1.57 11.42 -18.80
C PRO A 194 0.32 10.53 -18.77
N GLU A 195 0.40 9.33 -19.34
CA GLU A 195 -0.70 8.34 -19.34
C GLU A 195 -0.70 7.38 -18.12
N ILE A 196 0.23 7.47 -17.17
CA ILE A 196 0.22 6.59 -15.98
C ILE A 196 -0.33 7.38 -14.81
N HIS A 197 -1.53 7.01 -14.34
CA HIS A 197 -2.15 7.67 -13.21
C HIS A 197 -1.56 7.16 -11.88
N LEU A 198 -0.97 8.06 -11.10
CA LEU A 198 -0.49 7.77 -9.76
C LEU A 198 -1.60 7.98 -8.72
N ARG A 199 -1.98 6.91 -8.01
CA ARG A 199 -2.93 7.01 -6.90
C ARG A 199 -2.31 7.70 -5.69
N THR A 200 -3.17 8.17 -4.78
CA THR A 200 -2.78 8.76 -3.49
C THR A 200 -1.89 7.83 -2.64
N SER A 201 -1.98 6.51 -2.81
CA SER A 201 -1.07 5.55 -2.17
C SER A 201 0.37 5.66 -2.65
N ALA A 202 0.62 6.07 -3.89
CA ALA A 202 1.96 6.32 -4.40
C ALA A 202 2.53 7.64 -3.85
N THR A 203 1.77 8.74 -3.94
CA THR A 203 2.25 10.07 -3.55
C THR A 203 2.39 10.23 -2.04
N ARG A 204 1.40 9.79 -1.24
CA ARG A 204 1.44 9.86 0.23
C ARG A 204 2.50 8.94 0.83
N CYS A 205 2.74 7.78 0.21
CA CYS A 205 3.66 6.75 0.70
C CYS A 205 4.87 6.61 -0.24
N THR A 206 5.43 7.73 -0.73
CA THR A 206 6.48 7.74 -1.78
C THR A 206 7.66 6.84 -1.42
N LYS A 207 8.07 6.78 -0.13
CA LYS A 207 9.18 5.95 0.34
C LYS A 207 8.87 4.46 0.23
N GLU A 208 7.72 4.04 0.74
CA GLU A 208 7.25 2.65 0.70
C GLU A 208 6.95 2.21 -0.74
N PHE A 209 6.33 3.09 -1.53
CA PHE A 209 6.06 2.88 -2.95
C PHE A 209 7.36 2.66 -3.73
N THR A 210 8.37 3.51 -3.52
CA THR A 210 9.68 3.39 -4.15
C THR A 210 10.34 2.04 -3.83
N ALA A 211 10.32 1.63 -2.57
CA ALA A 211 10.91 0.37 -2.13
C ALA A 211 10.17 -0.84 -2.73
N LEU A 212 8.83 -0.82 -2.71
CA LEU A 212 8.00 -1.92 -3.20
C LEU A 212 8.07 -2.06 -4.73
N PHE A 213 7.95 -0.94 -5.45
CA PHE A 213 8.12 -0.90 -6.90
C PHE A 213 9.49 -1.44 -7.31
N THR A 214 10.56 -0.96 -6.66
CA THR A 214 11.93 -1.40 -6.97
C THR A 214 12.12 -2.89 -6.73
N SER A 215 11.60 -3.43 -5.62
CA SER A 215 11.67 -4.85 -5.29
C SER A 215 10.98 -5.70 -6.38
N ARG A 216 9.73 -5.36 -6.70
CA ARG A 216 8.93 -6.11 -7.67
C ARG A 216 9.44 -5.98 -9.10
N TYR A 217 9.91 -4.80 -9.49
CA TYR A 217 10.53 -4.59 -10.79
C TYR A 217 11.75 -5.49 -10.97
N ARG A 218 12.63 -5.58 -9.95
CA ARG A 218 13.80 -6.47 -9.99
C ARG A 218 13.40 -7.94 -9.98
N ALA A 219 12.38 -8.32 -9.22
CA ALA A 219 11.87 -9.69 -9.23
C ALA A 219 11.30 -10.09 -10.60
N ALA A 220 10.59 -9.19 -11.28
CA ALA A 220 9.97 -9.44 -12.58
C ALA A 220 10.94 -9.31 -13.77
N HIS A 221 11.94 -8.44 -13.68
CA HIS A 221 12.76 -8.03 -14.84
C HIS A 221 14.28 -8.09 -14.61
N GLY A 222 14.74 -8.54 -13.43
CA GLY A 222 16.16 -8.60 -13.10
C GLY A 222 16.84 -7.24 -13.22
N ASP A 223 17.80 -7.13 -14.16
CA ASP A 223 18.52 -5.89 -14.46
C ASP A 223 17.64 -4.80 -15.12
N GLY A 224 16.46 -5.17 -15.62
CA GLY A 224 15.44 -4.25 -16.13
C GLY A 224 14.93 -4.55 -17.54
N ILE A 225 13.88 -3.85 -17.95
CA ILE A 225 13.26 -4.00 -19.26
C ILE A 225 14.19 -3.50 -20.37
N ARG A 226 14.27 -4.24 -21.48
CA ARG A 226 15.00 -3.82 -22.68
C ARG A 226 14.03 -3.24 -23.69
N VAL A 227 14.14 -1.95 -23.96
CA VAL A 227 13.27 -1.22 -24.88
C VAL A 227 13.94 -1.11 -26.24
N ARG A 228 13.19 -1.38 -27.32
CA ARG A 228 13.71 -1.20 -28.68
C ARG A 228 13.65 0.29 -29.05
N PRO A 229 14.70 0.85 -29.68
CA PRO A 229 14.68 2.25 -30.08
C PRO A 229 13.61 2.47 -31.16
N GLY A 230 12.78 3.49 -30.97
CA GLY A 230 11.81 3.93 -31.97
C GLY A 230 12.45 4.75 -33.10
N LYS A 231 11.66 5.02 -34.15
CA LYS A 231 12.04 5.97 -35.20
C LYS A 231 11.87 7.43 -34.76
N SER A 232 10.93 7.70 -33.85
CA SER A 232 10.73 9.03 -33.28
C SER A 232 11.97 9.46 -32.50
N ARG A 233 12.24 10.77 -32.51
CA ARG A 233 13.29 11.41 -31.71
C ARG A 233 12.64 12.38 -30.76
N ILE A 234 13.24 12.55 -29.58
CA ILE A 234 12.73 13.51 -28.60
C ILE A 234 12.85 14.91 -29.22
N GLN A 235 11.70 15.58 -29.34
CA GLN A 235 11.57 16.94 -29.82
C GLN A 235 10.79 17.73 -28.79
N PHE A 236 11.23 18.95 -28.52
CA PHE A 236 10.47 19.86 -27.68
C PHE A 236 10.52 21.27 -28.25
N ASP A 237 9.36 21.92 -28.18
CA ASP A 237 9.21 23.31 -28.57
C ASP A 237 9.52 24.20 -27.37
N TYR A 238 10.63 24.91 -27.45
CA TYR A 238 11.00 25.91 -26.47
C TYR A 238 10.51 27.29 -26.93
N TYR A 239 9.71 27.95 -26.12
CA TYR A 239 9.32 29.34 -26.34
C TYR A 239 10.25 30.24 -25.54
N ALA A 240 11.10 30.97 -26.26
CA ALA A 240 12.06 31.89 -25.67
C ALA A 240 11.37 33.14 -25.12
N ALA A 241 11.93 33.70 -24.06
CA ALA A 241 11.57 35.01 -23.58
C ALA A 241 12.02 36.10 -24.59
N SER A 242 13.11 35.89 -25.33
CA SER A 242 13.53 36.85 -26.35
C SER A 242 12.58 36.87 -27.55
N ALA A 243 11.95 38.02 -27.80
CA ALA A 243 11.16 38.26 -29.01
C ALA A 243 11.97 38.10 -30.31
N GLY A 244 13.30 38.24 -30.22
CA GLY A 244 14.22 38.03 -31.35
C GLY A 244 14.42 36.56 -31.72
N LEU A 245 14.13 35.63 -30.80
CA LEU A 245 14.21 34.19 -31.01
C LEU A 245 12.83 33.61 -31.36
N GLY A 246 11.83 33.87 -30.52
CA GLY A 246 10.51 33.27 -30.66
C GLY A 246 10.47 31.84 -30.15
N SER A 247 10.13 30.87 -31.01
CA SER A 247 10.21 29.45 -30.69
C SER A 247 11.48 28.83 -31.28
N ALA A 248 12.09 27.92 -30.53
CA ALA A 248 13.16 27.07 -30.97
C ALA A 248 12.72 25.61 -30.82
N GLN A 249 12.75 24.86 -31.92
CA GLN A 249 12.60 23.41 -31.84
C GLN A 249 13.96 22.83 -31.47
N VAL A 250 14.04 22.21 -30.30
CA VAL A 250 15.25 21.53 -29.87
C VAL A 250 15.00 20.04 -30.00
N SER A 251 15.89 19.36 -30.72
CA SER A 251 15.83 17.93 -30.93
C SER A 251 16.97 17.22 -30.23
N MET A 252 16.74 15.97 -29.86
CA MET A 252 17.75 15.09 -29.31
C MET A 252 18.10 13.98 -30.26
N ASP A 253 19.38 13.61 -30.30
CA ASP A 253 19.78 12.31 -30.88
C ASP A 253 19.54 11.16 -29.88
N ALA A 254 18.31 11.07 -29.39
CA ALA A 254 17.82 9.99 -28.56
C ALA A 254 16.40 9.63 -29.01
N PRO A 255 16.08 8.33 -29.14
CA PRO A 255 14.74 7.90 -29.53
C PRO A 255 13.74 8.27 -28.44
N ASP A 256 12.59 8.78 -28.86
CA ASP A 256 11.47 8.93 -27.94
C ASP A 256 10.83 7.57 -27.69
N VAL A 257 11.06 7.06 -26.48
CA VAL A 257 10.52 5.78 -25.99
C VAL A 257 9.29 5.96 -25.11
N PHE A 258 8.99 7.18 -24.65
CA PHE A 258 7.81 7.46 -23.83
C PHE A 258 6.51 7.25 -24.62
N ALA A 259 6.54 7.50 -25.93
CA ALA A 259 5.41 7.22 -26.82
C ALA A 259 5.12 5.71 -27.03
N GLN A 260 5.96 4.79 -26.52
CA GLN A 260 5.76 3.36 -26.74
C GLN A 260 4.81 2.73 -25.72
N ALA A 261 3.69 2.19 -26.21
CA ALA A 261 2.67 1.58 -25.37
C ALA A 261 3.14 0.32 -24.61
N ALA A 262 4.05 -0.48 -25.16
CA ALA A 262 4.44 -1.75 -24.54
C ALA A 262 5.22 -1.55 -23.22
N PRO A 263 6.32 -0.76 -23.16
CA PRO A 263 6.96 -0.41 -21.89
C PRO A 263 5.99 0.28 -20.92
N ARG A 264 5.18 1.22 -21.42
CA ARG A 264 4.17 1.92 -20.62
C ARG A 264 3.24 0.97 -19.88
N LYS A 265 2.60 0.03 -20.59
CA LYS A 265 1.66 -0.94 -19.99
C LYS A 265 2.29 -1.82 -18.91
N HIS A 266 3.58 -2.19 -19.06
CA HIS A 266 4.29 -2.96 -18.04
C HIS A 266 4.50 -2.12 -16.78
N LEU A 267 4.95 -0.87 -16.93
CA LEU A 267 5.13 0.05 -15.82
C LEU A 267 3.80 0.37 -15.14
N GLU A 268 2.75 0.63 -15.91
CA GLU A 268 1.39 0.90 -15.43
C GLU A 268 0.85 -0.27 -14.58
N SER A 269 0.98 -1.51 -15.07
CA SER A 269 0.56 -2.69 -14.31
C SER A 269 1.32 -2.84 -13.00
N LEU A 270 2.60 -2.47 -12.97
CA LEU A 270 3.40 -2.51 -11.75
C LEU A 270 2.99 -1.39 -10.78
N VAL A 271 2.76 -0.17 -11.27
CA VAL A 271 2.23 0.95 -10.48
C VAL A 271 0.90 0.58 -9.84
N GLU A 272 -0.03 0.04 -10.62
CA GLU A 272 -1.36 -0.37 -10.15
C GLU A 272 -1.26 -1.42 -9.03
N SER A 273 -0.45 -2.45 -9.23
CA SER A 273 -0.22 -3.51 -8.22
C SER A 273 0.40 -2.98 -6.93
N VAL A 274 1.42 -2.13 -7.04
CA VAL A 274 2.10 -1.52 -5.88
C VAL A 274 1.14 -0.58 -5.14
N SER A 275 0.37 0.22 -5.87
CA SER A 275 -0.61 1.14 -5.32
C SER A 275 -1.74 0.43 -4.60
N ALA A 276 -2.23 -0.70 -5.13
CA ALA A 276 -3.28 -1.50 -4.50
C ALA A 276 -2.82 -2.06 -3.15
N ASP A 277 -1.60 -2.60 -3.08
CA ASP A 277 -1.07 -3.20 -1.84
C ASP A 277 -0.72 -2.16 -0.77
N LEU A 278 -0.49 -0.91 -1.16
CA LEU A 278 -0.25 0.21 -0.23
C LEU A 278 -1.52 0.98 0.12
N ASP A 279 -2.69 0.65 -0.46
CA ASP A 279 -3.92 1.43 -0.27
C ASP A 279 -4.38 1.46 1.19
N ALA A 280 -4.38 0.31 1.87
CA ALA A 280 -4.75 0.22 3.29
C ALA A 280 -3.79 1.03 4.19
N TYR A 281 -2.48 0.97 3.91
CA TYR A 281 -1.46 1.75 4.62
C TYR A 281 -1.61 3.26 4.35
N SER A 282 -1.85 3.65 3.10
CA SER A 282 -2.08 5.03 2.72
C SER A 282 -3.32 5.63 3.41
N ARG A 283 -4.43 4.89 3.46
CA ARG A 283 -5.64 5.29 4.18
C ARG A 283 -5.39 5.45 5.68
N PHE A 284 -4.58 4.57 6.26
CA PHE A 284 -4.18 4.69 7.66
C PHE A 284 -3.37 5.97 7.92
N LEU A 285 -2.38 6.28 7.08
CA LEU A 285 -1.58 7.50 7.20
C LEU A 285 -2.42 8.77 6.96
N GLY A 286 -3.39 8.73 6.05
CA GLY A 286 -4.32 9.84 5.84
C GLY A 286 -5.13 10.18 7.11
N ARG A 287 -5.48 9.16 7.91
CA ARG A 287 -6.18 9.35 9.20
C ARG A 287 -5.23 9.60 10.36
N ASN A 288 -3.96 9.19 10.24
CA ASN A 288 -2.95 9.25 11.29
C ASN A 288 -1.61 9.77 10.72
N PRO A 289 -1.46 11.08 10.47
CA PRO A 289 -0.29 11.63 9.77
C PRO A 289 1.05 11.32 10.44
N SER A 290 1.09 11.22 11.76
CA SER A 290 2.28 10.86 12.55
C SER A 290 2.38 9.36 12.90
N GLY A 291 1.45 8.53 12.41
CA GLY A 291 1.29 7.14 12.82
C GLY A 291 2.19 6.13 12.09
N GLY A 292 3.02 6.56 11.14
CA GLY A 292 3.76 5.66 10.22
C GLY A 292 4.73 4.69 10.88
N SER A 293 5.23 4.98 12.09
CA SER A 293 6.13 4.10 12.83
C SER A 293 5.42 3.14 13.81
N SER A 294 4.09 3.23 13.91
CA SER A 294 3.31 2.42 14.86
C SER A 294 3.20 0.96 14.43
N LEU A 295 2.95 0.07 15.41
CA LEU A 295 2.67 -1.35 15.15
C LEU A 295 1.47 -1.56 14.21
N ALA A 296 0.44 -0.73 14.33
CA ALA A 296 -0.74 -0.79 13.46
C ALA A 296 -0.40 -0.44 12.00
N ALA A 297 0.48 0.54 11.79
CA ALA A 297 0.97 0.90 10.46
C ALA A 297 1.85 -0.21 9.87
N ALA A 298 2.75 -0.78 10.66
CA ALA A 298 3.62 -1.89 10.25
C ALA A 298 2.82 -3.13 9.82
N ALA A 299 1.70 -3.42 10.50
CA ALA A 299 0.81 -4.52 10.16
C ALA A 299 0.10 -4.38 8.80
N LEU A 300 0.04 -3.16 8.24
CA LEU A 300 -0.60 -2.88 6.95
C LEU A 300 0.37 -2.86 5.77
N LEU A 301 1.67 -2.82 6.02
CA LEU A 301 2.68 -2.87 4.95
C LEU A 301 2.70 -4.24 4.27
N PRO A 302 3.08 -4.37 2.99
CA PRO A 302 3.31 -5.66 2.35
C PRO A 302 4.56 -6.40 2.85
N ASP A 303 4.61 -7.71 2.65
CA ASP A 303 5.72 -8.58 3.09
C ASP A 303 7.05 -8.29 2.40
N ASP A 304 7.03 -7.67 1.22
CA ASP A 304 8.21 -7.20 0.50
C ASP A 304 8.95 -6.08 1.25
N LEU A 305 8.27 -5.35 2.14
CA LEU A 305 8.80 -4.19 2.84
C LEU A 305 9.35 -4.53 4.23
N ARG A 306 10.15 -5.60 4.35
CA ARG A 306 10.86 -6.00 5.59
C ARG A 306 11.98 -5.02 6.03
N GLY A 307 11.99 -3.80 5.53
CA GLY A 307 13.03 -2.79 5.77
C GLY A 307 13.19 -2.37 7.24
N ALA A 308 13.87 -1.25 7.49
CA ALA A 308 14.17 -0.76 8.84
C ALA A 308 12.90 -0.73 9.73
N GLN A 309 12.80 -1.70 10.63
CA GLN A 309 11.67 -1.88 11.52
C GLN A 309 11.71 -0.82 12.62
N SER A 310 10.55 -0.35 13.06
CA SER A 310 10.49 0.53 14.22
C SER A 310 10.95 -0.23 15.47
N PRO A 311 11.54 0.45 16.48
CA PRO A 311 11.93 -0.19 17.73
C PRO A 311 10.78 -0.94 18.41
N GLU A 312 9.54 -0.46 18.23
CA GLU A 312 8.33 -1.11 18.73
C GLU A 312 8.09 -2.48 18.08
N VAL A 313 8.21 -2.57 16.74
CA VAL A 313 8.08 -3.84 16.03
C VAL A 313 9.17 -4.80 16.49
N VAL A 314 10.42 -4.33 16.57
CA VAL A 314 11.55 -5.16 17.03
C VAL A 314 11.29 -5.69 18.44
N ALA A 315 10.82 -4.85 19.37
CA ALA A 315 10.52 -5.25 20.74
C ALA A 315 9.37 -6.28 20.82
N LEU A 316 8.30 -6.08 20.03
CA LEU A 316 7.18 -7.01 19.95
C LEU A 316 7.64 -8.38 19.44
N ILE A 317 8.39 -8.41 18.34
CA ILE A 317 8.86 -9.67 17.73
C ILE A 317 9.82 -10.39 18.67
N GLN A 318 10.80 -9.70 19.27
CA GLN A 318 11.71 -10.31 20.23
C GLN A 318 10.98 -10.90 21.45
N TRP A 319 9.95 -10.22 21.94
CA TRP A 319 9.11 -10.75 23.01
C TRP A 319 8.32 -11.98 22.56
N GLY A 320 7.74 -11.94 21.36
CA GLY A 320 7.00 -13.05 20.80
C GLY A 320 7.85 -14.30 20.55
N THR A 321 9.07 -14.12 20.03
CA THR A 321 10.04 -15.22 19.83
C THR A 321 10.40 -15.89 21.15
N ARG A 322 10.73 -15.12 22.20
CA ARG A 322 11.03 -15.71 23.53
C ARG A 322 9.86 -16.50 24.10
N LEU A 323 8.63 -16.04 23.90
CA LEU A 323 7.45 -16.78 24.33
C LEU A 323 7.24 -18.05 23.51
N ALA A 324 7.40 -17.98 22.19
CA ALA A 324 7.30 -19.13 21.30
C ALA A 324 8.32 -20.23 21.66
N GLU A 325 9.58 -19.85 21.93
CA GLU A 325 10.66 -20.75 22.38
C GLU A 325 10.34 -21.40 23.73
N SER A 326 9.74 -20.65 24.67
CA SER A 326 9.36 -21.18 25.98
C SER A 326 8.19 -22.16 25.92
N GLY A 327 7.31 -22.01 24.91
CA GLY A 327 6.08 -22.78 24.77
C GLY A 327 5.01 -22.53 25.83
N ILE A 328 5.18 -21.51 26.69
CA ILE A 328 4.29 -21.19 27.82
C ILE A 328 3.17 -20.23 27.39
N ALA A 329 1.97 -20.42 27.95
CA ALA A 329 0.84 -19.51 27.77
C ALA A 329 1.08 -18.15 28.45
N THR A 330 0.88 -17.07 27.70
CA THR A 330 0.84 -15.68 28.21
C THR A 330 -0.60 -15.23 28.44
N THR A 331 -0.79 -14.05 29.04
CA THR A 331 -2.11 -13.42 29.18
C THR A 331 -2.41 -12.43 28.06
N GLY A 332 -3.69 -12.21 27.77
CA GLY A 332 -4.12 -11.15 26.86
C GLY A 332 -3.74 -9.76 27.34
N ALA A 333 -3.62 -9.53 28.65
CA ALA A 333 -3.11 -8.28 29.23
C ALA A 333 -1.66 -8.01 28.81
N ASP A 334 -0.81 -9.04 28.76
CA ASP A 334 0.57 -8.90 28.28
C ASP A 334 0.64 -8.50 26.81
N VAL A 335 -0.26 -9.06 25.99
CA VAL A 335 -0.42 -8.69 24.57
C VAL A 335 -0.91 -7.25 24.44
N LEU A 336 -1.96 -6.87 25.19
CA LEU A 336 -2.54 -5.53 25.21
C LEU A 336 -1.52 -4.47 25.64
N SER A 337 -0.66 -4.77 26.61
CA SER A 337 0.38 -3.83 27.06
C SER A 337 1.43 -3.50 25.98
N ARG A 338 1.51 -4.33 24.93
CA ARG A 338 2.46 -4.21 23.82
C ARG A 338 1.82 -3.78 22.51
N TRP A 339 0.49 -3.73 22.45
CA TRP A 339 -0.25 -3.27 21.28
C TRP A 339 -0.96 -1.96 21.62
N PRO A 340 -0.88 -0.90 20.78
CA PRO A 340 -1.57 0.37 21.04
C PRO A 340 -3.08 0.21 20.81
N SER A 341 -3.77 -0.46 21.74
CA SER A 341 -5.22 -0.64 21.75
C SER A 341 -5.90 0.57 22.36
N LYS A 342 -7.05 0.97 21.80
CA LYS A 342 -7.92 1.99 22.44
C LYS A 342 -8.65 1.43 23.66
N ALA A 343 -8.87 0.12 23.70
CA ALA A 343 -9.56 -0.57 24.79
C ALA A 343 -8.55 -1.23 25.73
N SER A 344 -8.72 -1.04 27.04
CA SER A 344 -7.83 -1.59 28.06
C SER A 344 -8.14 -3.06 28.41
N ASP A 345 -9.31 -3.56 28.05
CA ASP A 345 -9.84 -4.86 28.47
C ASP A 345 -9.88 -5.92 27.35
N ARG A 346 -9.73 -5.52 26.07
CA ARG A 346 -9.75 -6.42 24.91
C ARG A 346 -9.09 -5.82 23.68
N LEU A 347 -8.64 -6.68 22.77
CA LEU A 347 -8.33 -6.30 21.39
C LEU A 347 -9.57 -6.43 20.53
N ALA A 348 -9.90 -5.39 19.76
CA ALA A 348 -10.95 -5.47 18.76
C ALA A 348 -10.54 -6.47 17.65
N LYS A 349 -11.53 -6.98 16.89
CA LYS A 349 -11.26 -7.91 15.79
C LYS A 349 -10.25 -7.36 14.77
N PRO A 350 -10.35 -6.10 14.29
CA PRO A 350 -9.37 -5.54 13.36
C PRO A 350 -7.95 -5.47 13.95
N GLU A 351 -7.81 -5.14 15.23
CA GLU A 351 -6.52 -5.06 15.93
C GLU A 351 -5.90 -6.44 16.09
N THR A 352 -6.71 -7.45 16.42
CA THR A 352 -6.25 -8.84 16.55
C THR A 352 -5.78 -9.40 15.21
N VAL A 353 -6.51 -9.09 14.11
CA VAL A 353 -6.10 -9.46 12.75
C VAL A 353 -4.78 -8.77 12.37
N ALA A 354 -4.64 -7.48 12.68
CA ALA A 354 -3.41 -6.72 12.42
C ALA A 354 -2.21 -7.28 13.19
N LEU A 355 -2.38 -7.58 14.49
CA LEU A 355 -1.38 -8.24 15.31
C LEU A 355 -0.96 -9.59 14.72
N ALA A 356 -1.92 -10.45 14.38
CA ALA A 356 -1.65 -11.78 13.86
C ALA A 356 -0.95 -11.74 12.48
N ARG A 357 -1.26 -10.75 11.64
CA ARG A 357 -0.55 -10.48 10.37
C ARG A 357 0.89 -10.03 10.62
N LEU A 358 1.09 -9.08 11.54
CA LEU A 358 2.41 -8.58 11.88
C LEU A 358 3.31 -9.69 12.44
N LEU A 359 2.81 -10.47 13.40
CA LEU A 359 3.53 -11.63 13.94
C LEU A 359 3.86 -12.66 12.83
N GLY A 360 2.88 -12.97 11.98
CA GLY A 360 3.02 -13.95 10.91
C GLY A 360 4.13 -13.60 9.91
N ARG A 361 4.29 -12.31 9.56
CA ARG A 361 5.40 -11.84 8.71
C ARG A 361 6.78 -12.18 9.29
N HIS A 362 6.87 -12.25 10.60
CA HIS A 362 8.10 -12.55 11.34
C HIS A 362 8.18 -14.03 11.78
N GLY A 363 7.37 -14.90 11.17
CA GLY A 363 7.40 -16.34 11.43
C GLY A 363 6.75 -16.74 12.76
N LEU A 364 5.92 -15.86 13.35
CA LEU A 364 5.22 -16.11 14.60
C LEU A 364 3.71 -16.26 14.37
N GLY A 365 3.14 -17.32 14.92
CA GLY A 365 1.71 -17.55 15.01
C GLY A 365 1.17 -17.19 16.39
N ILE A 366 -0.14 -16.98 16.46
CA ILE A 366 -0.87 -16.70 17.70
C ILE A 366 -2.11 -17.59 17.78
N GLU A 367 -2.35 -18.19 18.95
CA GLU A 367 -3.59 -18.91 19.28
C GLU A 367 -4.19 -18.33 20.58
N PRO A 368 -5.50 -18.02 20.62
CA PRO A 368 -6.48 -18.26 19.57
C PRO A 368 -6.39 -17.24 18.43
N ASP A 369 -6.47 -17.70 17.17
CA ASP A 369 -6.47 -16.82 15.99
C ASP A 369 -7.90 -16.50 15.52
N VAL A 370 -8.30 -15.22 15.62
CA VAL A 370 -9.64 -14.77 15.20
C VAL A 370 -9.91 -14.93 13.70
N ARG A 371 -8.86 -15.01 12.88
CA ARG A 371 -8.99 -15.25 11.43
C ARG A 371 -9.39 -16.69 11.14
N LEU A 372 -9.08 -17.60 12.06
CA LEU A 372 -9.29 -19.04 11.94
C LEU A 372 -10.45 -19.52 12.83
N GLY A 373 -11.33 -18.60 13.23
CA GLY A 373 -12.51 -18.90 14.04
C GLY A 373 -12.29 -18.86 15.56
N GLY A 374 -11.10 -18.47 16.04
CA GLY A 374 -10.81 -18.27 17.45
C GLY A 374 -11.56 -17.09 18.08
N PRO A 375 -11.77 -17.09 19.42
CA PRO A 375 -12.36 -15.96 20.13
C PRO A 375 -11.45 -14.73 20.11
N ALA A 376 -12.03 -13.55 20.35
CA ALA A 376 -11.27 -12.31 20.55
C ALA A 376 -10.39 -12.38 21.81
N ILE A 377 -9.24 -11.69 21.77
CA ILE A 377 -8.29 -11.66 22.89
C ILE A 377 -8.77 -10.66 23.95
N LEU A 378 -9.34 -11.18 25.04
CA LEU A 378 -9.66 -10.43 26.25
C LEU A 378 -8.44 -10.36 27.17
N ALA A 379 -8.35 -9.35 28.04
CA ALA A 379 -7.21 -9.16 28.95
C ALA A 379 -6.92 -10.39 29.84
N ALA A 380 -7.97 -11.05 30.34
CA ALA A 380 -7.84 -12.26 31.16
C ALA A 380 -7.66 -13.56 30.34
N ALA A 381 -7.78 -13.52 29.01
CA ALA A 381 -7.67 -14.71 28.17
C ALA A 381 -6.23 -15.22 28.11
N LYS A 382 -6.07 -16.53 27.95
CA LYS A 382 -4.77 -17.14 27.65
C LYS A 382 -4.47 -17.03 26.16
N VAL A 383 -3.20 -16.83 25.85
CA VAL A 383 -2.68 -16.69 24.48
C VAL A 383 -1.39 -17.51 24.38
N ILE A 384 -1.23 -18.22 23.27
CA ILE A 384 -0.01 -18.95 22.91
C ILE A 384 0.59 -18.27 21.67
N LEU A 385 1.90 -18.02 21.73
CA LEU A 385 2.70 -17.70 20.56
C LEU A 385 3.53 -18.91 20.18
N PHE A 386 3.75 -19.11 18.88
CA PHE A 386 4.50 -20.26 18.37
C PHE A 386 5.21 -19.90 17.07
N GLU A 387 6.23 -20.66 16.68
CA GLU A 387 6.93 -20.47 15.41
C GLU A 387 6.18 -21.17 14.27
N THR A 388 6.01 -20.50 13.13
CA THR A 388 5.27 -21.03 11.97
C THR A 388 6.15 -21.84 10.99
N GLY A 389 7.44 -22.00 11.28
CA GLY A 389 8.36 -22.75 10.43
C GLY A 389 8.65 -22.12 9.06
N GLY A 390 8.33 -20.84 8.87
CA GLY A 390 8.58 -20.11 7.63
C GLY A 390 7.48 -20.23 6.56
N GLU A 391 6.40 -20.96 6.84
CA GLU A 391 5.21 -20.95 5.98
C GLU A 391 4.43 -19.63 6.13
N ALA A 392 3.82 -19.19 5.03
CA ALA A 392 3.01 -17.97 5.01
C ALA A 392 1.80 -18.12 5.95
N PRO A 393 1.51 -17.13 6.80
CA PRO A 393 0.42 -17.21 7.74
C PRO A 393 -0.93 -17.29 6.98
N PRO A 394 -1.79 -18.28 7.27
CA PRO A 394 -3.08 -18.39 6.60
C PRO A 394 -3.96 -17.16 6.89
N GLN A 395 -4.65 -16.66 5.86
CA GLN A 395 -5.59 -15.53 6.01
C GLN A 395 -6.97 -15.98 6.49
N SER A 396 -7.32 -17.24 6.23
CA SER A 396 -8.55 -17.93 6.64
C SER A 396 -8.22 -19.40 6.94
N ALA A 397 -9.09 -20.06 7.70
CA ALA A 397 -8.94 -21.49 7.99
C ALA A 397 -9.28 -22.30 6.73
N THR A 398 -8.45 -23.31 6.42
CA THR A 398 -8.83 -24.34 5.45
C THR A 398 -9.97 -25.19 6.03
N PRO A 399 -10.79 -25.82 5.19
CA PRO A 399 -11.78 -26.82 5.61
C PRO A 399 -11.21 -27.88 6.55
N ALA A 400 -10.04 -28.42 6.19
CA ALA A 400 -9.35 -29.45 6.95
C ALA A 400 -8.91 -28.94 8.34
N TYR A 401 -8.29 -27.75 8.40
CA TYR A 401 -7.87 -27.16 9.67
C TYR A 401 -9.07 -26.80 10.56
N ALA A 402 -10.14 -26.23 10.00
CA ALA A 402 -11.35 -25.89 10.76
C ALA A 402 -11.99 -27.13 11.40
N SER A 403 -11.99 -28.25 10.68
CA SER A 403 -12.45 -29.56 11.15
C SER A 403 -11.54 -30.09 12.25
N ALA A 404 -10.22 -30.09 12.03
CA ALA A 404 -9.22 -30.53 13.00
C ALA A 404 -9.33 -29.76 14.32
N ALA A 405 -9.40 -28.43 14.25
CA ALA A 405 -9.51 -27.57 15.43
C ALA A 405 -10.81 -27.82 16.21
N THR A 406 -11.92 -28.07 15.51
CA THR A 406 -13.21 -28.37 16.15
C THR A 406 -13.19 -29.74 16.83
N LEU A 407 -12.68 -30.78 16.15
CA LEU A 407 -12.52 -32.12 16.72
C LEU A 407 -11.59 -32.11 17.92
N LEU A 408 -10.45 -31.42 17.81
CA LEU A 408 -9.50 -31.26 18.90
C LEU A 408 -10.15 -30.59 20.12
N HIS A 409 -10.95 -29.54 19.90
CA HIS A 409 -11.67 -28.86 20.97
C HIS A 409 -12.66 -29.79 21.69
N LEU A 410 -13.45 -30.56 20.94
CA LEU A 410 -14.41 -31.51 21.51
C LEU A 410 -13.70 -32.65 22.25
N ALA A 411 -12.67 -33.24 21.65
CA ALA A 411 -11.91 -34.33 22.24
C ALA A 411 -11.16 -33.89 23.51
N THR A 412 -10.56 -32.69 23.50
CA THR A 412 -9.94 -32.13 24.71
C THR A 412 -10.98 -31.85 25.80
N ALA A 413 -12.22 -31.46 25.44
CA ALA A 413 -13.29 -31.27 26.42
C ALA A 413 -13.68 -32.57 27.14
N VAL A 414 -13.61 -33.70 26.43
CA VAL A 414 -13.88 -35.04 26.98
C VAL A 414 -12.70 -35.47 27.86
N ALA A 415 -11.48 -35.45 27.31
CA ALA A 415 -10.27 -35.88 28.00
C ALA A 415 -9.92 -35.03 29.23
N SER A 416 -10.40 -33.79 29.33
CA SER A 416 -10.18 -32.91 30.50
C SER A 416 -11.32 -32.92 31.52
N ALA A 417 -12.30 -33.83 31.39
CA ALA A 417 -13.50 -33.81 32.21
C ALA A 417 -13.24 -34.18 33.68
N ASP A 418 -12.28 -35.05 33.95
CA ASP A 418 -11.91 -35.56 35.27
C ASP A 418 -10.81 -34.72 35.96
N GLY A 419 -10.34 -33.66 35.29
CA GLY A 419 -9.29 -32.75 35.76
C GLY A 419 -7.86 -33.28 35.62
N HIS A 420 -7.65 -34.48 35.06
CA HIS A 420 -6.32 -35.02 34.75
C HIS A 420 -6.20 -35.21 33.24
N VAL A 421 -5.20 -34.59 32.65
CA VAL A 421 -4.97 -34.75 31.22
C VAL A 421 -3.60 -35.34 31.00
N SER A 422 -3.54 -36.52 30.38
CA SER A 422 -2.26 -37.11 30.03
C SER A 422 -1.66 -36.40 28.81
N PRO A 423 -0.42 -35.90 28.91
CA PRO A 423 0.26 -35.30 27.75
C PRO A 423 0.41 -36.27 26.57
N SER A 424 0.49 -37.58 26.83
CA SER A 424 0.60 -38.58 25.77
C SER A 424 -0.70 -38.73 24.98
N GLU A 425 -1.86 -38.80 25.64
CA GLU A 425 -3.18 -38.90 24.98
C GLU A 425 -3.43 -37.70 24.06
N GLN A 426 -3.13 -36.50 24.54
CA GLN A 426 -3.27 -35.28 23.75
C GLN A 426 -2.37 -35.29 22.51
N GLN A 427 -1.13 -35.76 22.65
CA GLN A 427 -0.21 -35.86 21.52
C GLN A 427 -0.66 -36.92 20.51
N HIS A 428 -1.16 -38.07 20.98
CA HIS A 428 -1.73 -39.11 20.12
C HIS A 428 -2.93 -38.59 19.30
N LEU A 429 -3.81 -37.82 19.93
CA LEU A 429 -4.95 -37.19 19.26
C LEU A 429 -4.50 -36.22 18.16
N VAL A 430 -3.50 -35.37 18.44
CA VAL A 430 -2.97 -34.43 17.45
C VAL A 430 -2.29 -35.17 16.30
N ASP A 431 -1.32 -36.05 16.59
CA ASP A 431 -0.62 -36.88 15.60
C ASP A 431 -1.59 -37.62 14.67
N HIS A 432 -2.74 -38.02 15.20
CA HIS A 432 -3.76 -38.68 14.43
C HIS A 432 -4.54 -37.71 13.52
N LEU A 433 -5.06 -36.61 14.07
CA LEU A 433 -5.77 -35.58 13.29
C LEU A 433 -4.90 -35.02 12.16
N GLU A 434 -3.61 -34.83 12.42
CA GLU A 434 -2.63 -34.38 11.43
C GLU A 434 -2.52 -35.35 10.23
N ARG A 435 -2.58 -36.67 10.47
CA ARG A 435 -2.50 -37.70 9.43
C ARG A 435 -3.84 -37.89 8.70
N ALA A 436 -4.95 -37.90 9.44
CA ALA A 436 -6.28 -38.19 8.88
C ALA A 436 -6.85 -37.05 8.03
N LEU A 437 -6.49 -35.80 8.33
CA LEU A 437 -6.97 -34.61 7.63
C LEU A 437 -5.92 -34.01 6.68
N GLU A 438 -4.80 -34.71 6.46
CA GLU A 438 -3.72 -34.31 5.55
C GLU A 438 -3.23 -32.86 5.76
N LEU A 439 -3.12 -32.42 7.01
CA LEU A 439 -2.76 -31.03 7.34
C LEU A 439 -1.38 -30.65 6.82
N THR A 440 -1.19 -29.40 6.39
CA THR A 440 0.12 -28.85 6.00
C THR A 440 1.06 -28.73 7.20
N ALA A 441 2.37 -28.57 6.98
CA ALA A 441 3.31 -28.50 8.10
C ALA A 441 3.04 -27.28 9.01
N GLY A 442 2.66 -26.13 8.46
CA GLY A 442 2.24 -24.96 9.23
C GLY A 442 0.92 -25.16 9.99
N GLU A 443 -0.03 -25.88 9.41
CA GLU A 443 -1.29 -26.24 10.09
C GLU A 443 -1.06 -27.20 11.27
N ARG A 444 -0.12 -28.15 11.16
CA ARG A 444 0.27 -29.05 12.24
C ARG A 444 0.85 -28.30 13.44
N LEU A 445 1.85 -27.44 13.20
CA LEU A 445 2.45 -26.59 14.23
C LEU A 445 1.40 -25.74 14.94
N ARG A 446 0.44 -25.23 14.17
CA ARG A 446 -0.66 -24.45 14.70
C ARG A 446 -1.66 -25.29 15.51
N LEU A 447 -2.02 -26.49 15.05
CA LEU A 447 -2.92 -27.39 15.78
C LEU A 447 -2.32 -27.77 17.15
N GLN A 448 -1.01 -28.01 17.20
CA GLN A 448 -0.27 -28.22 18.46
C GLN A 448 -0.29 -26.97 19.37
N ALA A 449 -0.15 -25.77 18.81
CA ALA A 449 -0.31 -24.53 19.57
C ALA A 449 -1.75 -24.34 20.08
N HIS A 450 -2.75 -24.74 19.29
CA HIS A 450 -4.15 -24.72 19.67
C HIS A 450 -4.46 -25.66 20.83
N LEU A 451 -3.91 -26.88 20.82
CA LEU A 451 -3.99 -27.82 21.94
C LEU A 451 -3.41 -27.23 23.23
N ARG A 452 -2.21 -26.63 23.15
CA ARG A 452 -1.58 -25.95 24.29
C ARG A 452 -2.44 -24.82 24.82
N TRP A 453 -3.07 -24.06 23.93
CA TRP A 453 -4.01 -23.01 24.29
C TRP A 453 -5.24 -23.57 25.02
N LEU A 454 -5.87 -24.64 24.50
CA LEU A 454 -7.02 -25.29 25.13
C LEU A 454 -6.70 -25.79 26.55
N THR A 455 -5.52 -26.39 26.71
CA THR A 455 -5.04 -26.90 28.00
C THR A 455 -4.81 -25.77 29.01
N ALA A 456 -4.27 -24.62 28.56
CA ALA A 456 -4.00 -23.48 29.43
C ALA A 456 -5.26 -22.63 29.75
N ALA A 457 -6.16 -22.48 28.79
CA ALA A 457 -7.37 -21.65 28.93
C ALA A 457 -8.52 -22.38 29.64
N GLY A 458 -8.48 -23.71 29.65
CA GLY A 458 -9.59 -24.57 30.04
C GLY A 458 -10.63 -24.68 28.92
N VAL A 459 -11.13 -25.89 28.69
CA VAL A 459 -12.05 -26.14 27.58
C VAL A 459 -13.47 -25.71 27.94
N LYS A 460 -14.08 -24.86 27.10
CA LYS A 460 -15.50 -24.50 27.19
C LYS A 460 -16.24 -25.01 25.96
N LEU A 461 -17.37 -25.68 26.16
CA LEU A 461 -18.25 -26.12 25.07
C LEU A 461 -19.13 -24.99 24.50
N THR A 462 -19.20 -23.86 25.20
CA THR A 462 -19.99 -22.69 24.80
C THR A 462 -19.41 -22.04 23.54
N GLY A 463 -20.20 -21.91 22.48
CA GLY A 463 -19.79 -21.27 21.21
C GLY A 463 -19.48 -22.22 20.05
N LEU A 464 -19.50 -23.54 20.29
CA LEU A 464 -19.32 -24.57 19.25
C LEU A 464 -20.61 -24.89 18.48
N SER A 465 -21.78 -24.49 18.99
CA SER A 465 -23.09 -24.82 18.43
C SER A 465 -23.21 -24.48 16.94
N LYS A 466 -22.80 -23.27 16.52
CA LYS A 466 -22.83 -22.88 15.10
C LYS A 466 -21.94 -23.74 14.20
N ARG A 467 -20.77 -24.18 14.70
CA ARG A 467 -19.84 -25.02 13.92
C ARG A 467 -20.36 -26.45 13.82
N VAL A 468 -21.02 -26.93 14.87
CA VAL A 468 -21.66 -28.25 14.93
C VAL A 468 -22.95 -28.28 14.11
N GLU A 469 -23.73 -27.20 14.09
CA GLU A 469 -24.97 -27.09 13.30
C GLU A 469 -24.72 -27.23 11.80
N ALA A 470 -23.57 -26.78 11.32
CA ALA A 470 -23.15 -26.93 9.92
C ALA A 470 -22.89 -28.39 9.51
N LEU A 471 -22.76 -29.31 10.47
CA LEU A 471 -22.55 -30.74 10.20
C LEU A 471 -23.85 -31.45 9.85
N SER A 472 -23.82 -32.34 8.85
CA SER A 472 -24.90 -33.27 8.50
C SER A 472 -25.10 -34.37 9.55
N GLN A 473 -26.28 -34.99 9.59
CA GLN A 473 -26.58 -36.04 10.57
C GLN A 473 -25.56 -37.19 10.60
N PRO A 474 -25.12 -37.77 9.45
CA PRO A 474 -24.09 -38.82 9.45
C PRO A 474 -22.76 -38.35 10.06
N GLN A 475 -22.35 -37.12 9.78
CA GLN A 475 -21.11 -36.55 10.30
C GLN A 475 -21.16 -36.35 11.81
N ARG A 476 -22.30 -35.88 12.34
CA ARG A 476 -22.50 -35.73 13.79
C ARG A 476 -22.37 -37.07 14.51
N THR A 477 -22.92 -38.14 13.94
CA THR A 477 -22.73 -39.51 14.46
C THR A 477 -21.27 -39.94 14.43
N SER A 478 -20.54 -39.71 13.34
CA SER A 478 -19.12 -40.09 13.28
C SER A 478 -18.24 -39.29 14.24
N VAL A 479 -18.53 -38.00 14.45
CA VAL A 479 -17.85 -37.19 15.48
C VAL A 479 -18.12 -37.76 16.87
N ALA A 480 -19.35 -38.19 17.15
CA ALA A 480 -19.71 -38.79 18.43
C ALA A 480 -18.97 -40.11 18.68
N ASP A 481 -18.91 -41.00 17.68
CA ASP A 481 -18.17 -42.27 17.78
C ASP A 481 -16.67 -42.05 18.00
N LEU A 482 -16.10 -41.02 17.36
CA LEU A 482 -14.71 -40.62 17.57
C LEU A 482 -14.46 -40.23 19.03
N LEU A 483 -15.33 -39.40 19.60
CA LEU A 483 -15.19 -38.92 20.98
C LEU A 483 -15.37 -40.04 22.01
N VAL A 484 -16.26 -41.00 21.74
CA VAL A 484 -16.40 -42.22 22.56
C VAL A 484 -15.13 -43.06 22.50
N THR A 485 -14.50 -43.17 21.33
CA THR A 485 -13.23 -43.88 21.16
C THR A 485 -12.09 -43.20 21.93
N VAL A 486 -12.02 -41.86 21.88
CA VAL A 486 -11.03 -41.09 22.65
C VAL A 486 -11.23 -41.29 24.15
N ALA A 487 -12.48 -41.23 24.65
CA ALA A 487 -12.75 -41.49 26.07
C ALA A 487 -12.42 -42.92 26.49
N ALA A 488 -12.65 -43.90 25.60
CA ALA A 488 -12.40 -45.31 25.89
C ALA A 488 -10.93 -45.74 25.76
N ALA A 489 -10.06 -44.86 25.27
CA ALA A 489 -8.67 -45.17 24.94
C ALA A 489 -7.87 -45.65 26.16
N ASP A 490 -8.12 -45.08 27.34
CA ASP A 490 -7.42 -45.43 28.58
C ASP A 490 -8.03 -46.64 29.30
N GLY A 491 -9.00 -47.32 28.68
CA GLY A 491 -9.60 -48.56 29.15
C GLY A 491 -10.50 -48.44 30.38
N ALA A 492 -10.60 -47.25 30.98
CA ALA A 492 -11.52 -46.92 32.06
C ALA A 492 -12.11 -45.54 31.81
N ILE A 493 -13.44 -45.44 31.86
CA ILE A 493 -14.16 -44.21 31.53
C ILE A 493 -14.79 -43.68 32.82
N SER A 494 -14.41 -42.48 33.20
CA SER A 494 -14.90 -41.81 34.41
C SER A 494 -16.36 -41.36 34.27
N PRO A 495 -17.12 -41.26 35.38
CA PRO A 495 -18.46 -40.66 35.37
C PRO A 495 -18.49 -39.23 34.82
N GLU A 496 -17.42 -38.47 35.03
CA GLU A 496 -17.23 -37.11 34.55
C GLU A 496 -17.12 -37.07 33.01
N GLU A 497 -16.37 -37.99 32.41
CA GLU A 497 -16.29 -38.15 30.95
C GLU A 497 -17.63 -38.57 30.33
N ILE A 498 -18.36 -39.49 30.95
CA ILE A 498 -19.71 -39.87 30.50
C ILE A 498 -20.63 -38.65 30.53
N THR A 499 -20.52 -37.82 31.57
CA THR A 499 -21.30 -36.58 31.70
C THR A 499 -20.94 -35.58 30.60
N SER A 500 -19.65 -35.44 30.28
CA SER A 500 -19.17 -34.59 29.19
C SER A 500 -19.60 -35.10 27.82
N LEU A 501 -19.49 -36.40 27.54
CA LEU A 501 -20.01 -37.04 26.33
C LEU A 501 -21.52 -36.82 26.19
N THR A 502 -22.29 -36.98 27.27
CA THR A 502 -23.74 -36.72 27.28
C THR A 502 -24.08 -35.28 26.90
N LYS A 503 -23.28 -34.30 27.37
CA LYS A 503 -23.44 -32.89 26.97
C LYS A 503 -23.08 -32.67 25.50
N ILE A 504 -22.06 -33.35 24.99
CA ILE A 504 -21.63 -33.23 23.59
C ILE A 504 -22.64 -33.91 22.65
N PHE A 505 -23.20 -35.07 22.99
CA PHE A 505 -24.26 -35.71 22.21
C PHE A 505 -25.48 -34.78 22.06
N LYS A 506 -25.89 -34.10 23.14
CA LYS A 506 -26.91 -33.05 23.08
C LYS A 506 -26.53 -31.91 22.15
N LEU A 507 -25.28 -31.45 22.21
CA LEU A 507 -24.75 -30.39 21.34
C LEU A 507 -24.79 -30.81 19.86
N LEU A 508 -24.47 -32.07 19.57
CA LEU A 508 -24.54 -32.70 18.25
C LEU A 508 -25.99 -32.98 17.81
N GLY A 509 -26.99 -32.80 18.66
CA GLY A 509 -28.39 -33.13 18.34
C GLY A 509 -28.65 -34.64 18.24
N LEU A 510 -27.86 -35.46 18.95
CA LEU A 510 -28.01 -36.90 19.09
C LEU A 510 -28.74 -37.24 20.40
N ASP A 511 -29.32 -38.43 20.50
CA ASP A 511 -29.98 -38.88 21.72
C ASP A 511 -28.91 -39.12 22.82
N PRO A 512 -28.99 -38.43 23.98
CA PRO A 512 -28.05 -38.66 25.07
C PRO A 512 -28.08 -40.08 25.63
N ALA A 513 -29.16 -40.84 25.42
CA ALA A 513 -29.24 -42.24 25.83
C ALA A 513 -28.26 -43.13 25.03
N ASP A 514 -27.86 -42.71 23.82
CA ASP A 514 -26.96 -43.46 22.95
C ASP A 514 -25.52 -43.47 23.44
N VAL A 515 -25.15 -42.59 24.39
CA VAL A 515 -23.80 -42.59 24.98
C VAL A 515 -23.48 -43.96 25.59
N HIS A 516 -24.40 -44.53 26.35
CA HIS A 516 -24.19 -45.84 26.99
C HIS A 516 -24.20 -46.99 25.99
N SER A 517 -25.01 -46.93 24.93
CA SER A 517 -25.04 -47.97 23.89
C SER A 517 -23.76 -47.95 23.05
N SER A 518 -23.27 -46.76 22.67
CA SER A 518 -21.98 -46.58 21.98
C SER A 518 -20.79 -47.03 22.84
N LEU A 519 -20.79 -46.69 24.14
CA LEU A 519 -19.77 -47.15 25.10
C LEU A 519 -19.76 -48.68 25.23
N HIS A 520 -20.93 -49.30 25.36
CA HIS A 520 -21.05 -50.75 25.42
C HIS A 520 -20.65 -51.42 24.12
N ALA A 521 -21.00 -50.87 22.96
CA ALA A 521 -20.57 -51.37 21.67
C ALA A 521 -19.04 -51.31 21.52
N HIS A 522 -18.40 -50.25 22.04
CA HIS A 522 -16.94 -50.07 22.01
C HIS A 522 -16.23 -51.04 22.95
N LEU A 523 -16.67 -51.14 24.21
CA LEU A 523 -16.11 -52.06 25.22
C LEU A 523 -16.39 -53.54 24.89
N ALA A 524 -17.52 -53.85 24.26
CA ALA A 524 -17.85 -55.20 23.78
C ALA A 524 -17.17 -55.52 22.45
N GLY A 525 -16.79 -54.54 21.63
CA GLY A 525 -16.08 -54.76 20.35
C GLY A 525 -14.73 -55.46 20.48
N GLY A 526 -14.11 -55.42 21.67
CA GLY A 526 -12.88 -56.17 22.01
C GLY A 526 -13.10 -57.61 22.49
N ARG A 527 -14.36 -58.07 22.64
CA ARG A 527 -14.69 -59.47 22.95
C ARG A 527 -15.75 -59.95 21.97
N GLN A 528 -15.40 -60.99 21.22
CA GLN A 528 -16.26 -61.71 20.26
C GLN A 528 -17.78 -61.52 20.44
N PRO A 529 -18.53 -61.31 19.34
CA PRO A 529 -19.96 -61.00 19.38
C PRO A 529 -20.73 -62.04 20.21
N PRO A 530 -21.82 -61.64 20.88
CA PRO A 530 -22.59 -62.54 21.74
C PRO A 530 -23.07 -63.73 20.90
N ALA A 531 -22.67 -64.93 21.33
CA ALA A 531 -23.05 -66.17 20.67
C ALA A 531 -24.58 -66.25 20.59
N SER A 532 -25.12 -66.18 19.38
CA SER A 532 -26.56 -66.30 19.07
C SER A 532 -27.07 -67.75 19.15
N ARG A 533 -26.42 -68.59 19.97
CA ARG A 533 -26.78 -70.00 20.22
C ARG A 533 -26.52 -70.36 21.68
N PRO A 534 -27.40 -71.12 22.35
CA PRO A 534 -27.14 -71.58 23.72
C PRO A 534 -25.85 -72.38 23.75
N VAL A 535 -24.92 -72.00 24.63
CA VAL A 535 -23.68 -72.75 24.87
C VAL A 535 -23.98 -73.85 25.90
N THR A 536 -23.94 -75.10 25.47
CA THR A 536 -24.09 -76.27 26.36
C THR A 536 -22.83 -76.40 27.21
N VAL A 537 -22.93 -76.05 28.49
CA VAL A 537 -21.79 -76.01 29.43
C VAL A 537 -21.38 -77.42 29.90
N ARG A 538 -22.20 -78.46 29.68
CA ARG A 538 -21.84 -79.86 29.94
C ARG A 538 -22.82 -80.83 29.27
N GLU A 539 -22.33 -81.85 28.57
CA GLU A 539 -23.14 -83.03 28.23
C GLU A 539 -23.33 -83.92 29.47
N ALA A 540 -24.46 -84.62 29.52
CA ALA A 540 -24.81 -85.51 30.62
C ALA A 540 -23.94 -86.79 30.60
N GLY A 541 -22.81 -86.74 31.31
CA GLY A 541 -21.97 -87.89 31.67
C GLY A 541 -22.02 -88.21 33.17
N ALA A 542 -21.77 -89.48 33.49
CA ALA A 542 -21.87 -90.11 34.82
C ALA A 542 -21.08 -89.37 35.94
N PRO A 543 -21.52 -89.48 37.21
CA PRO A 543 -20.95 -88.71 38.31
C PRO A 543 -19.60 -89.32 38.76
N ASP A 544 -18.59 -88.48 38.95
CA ASP A 544 -17.35 -88.84 39.64
C ASP A 544 -16.91 -87.68 40.58
N PRO A 545 -16.05 -87.93 41.58
CA PRO A 545 -16.31 -87.57 42.97
C PRO A 545 -15.65 -86.23 43.31
N GLY A 546 -16.27 -85.49 44.22
CA GLY A 546 -15.83 -84.15 44.61
C GLY A 546 -14.45 -84.12 45.28
N TYR A 547 -13.74 -83.00 45.11
CA TYR A 547 -12.56 -82.60 45.87
C TYR A 547 -12.43 -81.05 45.89
N PRO A 548 -11.68 -80.47 46.85
CA PRO A 548 -12.20 -79.47 47.78
C PRO A 548 -11.75 -78.04 47.47
N VAL A 549 -12.45 -77.08 48.07
CA VAL A 549 -12.16 -75.63 48.03
C VAL A 549 -10.89 -75.31 48.83
N ALA A 550 -9.95 -74.58 48.23
CA ALA A 550 -8.83 -73.95 48.92
C ALA A 550 -9.13 -72.46 49.22
N SER A 551 -8.84 -72.04 50.45
CA SER A 551 -8.97 -70.67 50.99
C SER A 551 -7.79 -69.74 50.59
N PRO A 552 -7.90 -68.41 50.78
CA PRO A 552 -7.15 -67.40 50.03
C PRO A 552 -5.75 -67.09 50.60
N GLY A 553 -4.75 -67.01 49.72
CA GLY A 553 -3.38 -66.63 50.03
C GLY A 553 -3.16 -65.11 50.00
N ARG A 554 -2.40 -64.62 50.99
CA ARG A 554 -2.13 -63.21 51.32
C ARG A 554 -1.40 -62.42 50.22
N VAL A 555 -1.74 -61.13 50.19
CA VAL A 555 -1.08 -60.03 49.48
C VAL A 555 0.39 -59.94 49.86
N GLY A 556 1.28 -60.07 48.87
CA GLY A 556 2.69 -59.69 48.94
C GLY A 556 2.91 -58.44 48.08
N ALA A 557 3.37 -57.37 48.72
CA ALA A 557 3.83 -56.16 48.06
C ALA A 557 5.16 -56.44 47.34
N ASP A 558 5.14 -56.22 46.02
CA ASP A 558 6.26 -55.97 45.08
C ASP A 558 5.92 -56.60 43.73
N ALA A 559 5.06 -55.91 42.97
CA ALA A 559 4.94 -56.07 41.53
C ALA A 559 5.06 -54.66 40.92
N PRO A 560 5.90 -54.46 39.88
CA PRO A 560 5.98 -53.17 39.22
C PRO A 560 4.58 -52.81 38.71
N SER A 561 4.13 -51.57 38.96
CA SER A 561 2.91 -51.05 38.36
C SER A 561 3.03 -51.22 36.85
N ALA A 562 2.27 -52.17 36.30
CA ALA A 562 2.18 -52.36 34.86
C ALA A 562 1.65 -51.03 34.31
N ALA A 563 2.53 -50.26 33.68
CA ALA A 563 2.15 -49.11 32.89
C ALA A 563 1.18 -49.63 31.83
N PHE A 564 -0.06 -49.17 31.95
CA PHE A 564 -1.14 -49.47 31.03
C PHE A 564 -0.72 -48.99 29.63
N SER A 565 -0.81 -49.87 28.65
CA SER A 565 -0.41 -49.61 27.25
C SER A 565 -1.67 -49.64 26.41
N LEU A 566 -1.99 -48.49 25.80
CA LEU A 566 -3.05 -48.34 24.81
C LEU A 566 -2.91 -49.36 23.67
N ASP A 567 -4.03 -49.93 23.22
CA ASP A 567 -4.10 -50.76 22.01
C ASP A 567 -4.12 -49.84 20.78
N ALA A 568 -2.93 -49.53 20.29
CA ALA A 568 -2.71 -48.66 19.15
C ALA A 568 -3.39 -49.18 17.87
N GLU A 569 -3.56 -50.49 17.72
CA GLU A 569 -4.16 -51.11 16.53
C GLU A 569 -5.69 -50.92 16.51
N ALA A 570 -6.36 -51.07 17.66
CA ALA A 570 -7.80 -50.87 17.79
C ALA A 570 -8.22 -49.40 17.55
N ILE A 571 -7.41 -48.46 18.06
CA ILE A 571 -7.51 -47.03 17.75
C ILE A 571 -7.31 -46.82 16.25
N GLN A 572 -6.19 -47.29 15.69
CA GLN A 572 -5.83 -47.08 14.29
C GLN A 572 -6.85 -47.61 13.27
N ALA A 573 -7.50 -48.75 13.54
CA ALA A 573 -8.49 -49.35 12.65
C ALA A 573 -9.80 -48.54 12.53
N LYS A 574 -10.26 -47.91 13.62
CA LYS A 574 -11.51 -47.12 13.63
C LYS A 574 -11.29 -45.66 13.24
N PHE A 575 -10.11 -45.15 13.53
CA PHE A 575 -9.68 -43.86 13.03
C PHE A 575 -9.44 -43.86 11.50
N ALA A 576 -9.13 -45.01 10.88
CA ALA A 576 -9.11 -45.14 9.41
C ALA A 576 -10.52 -45.03 8.77
N GLU A 577 -11.58 -45.44 9.45
CA GLU A 577 -12.98 -45.13 9.06
C GLU A 577 -13.28 -43.62 9.22
N THR A 578 -12.51 -42.88 10.04
CA THR A 578 -12.63 -41.43 10.24
C THR A 578 -11.95 -40.60 9.13
N ALA A 579 -11.05 -41.18 8.33
CA ALA A 579 -10.55 -40.51 7.12
C ALA A 579 -11.69 -40.18 6.13
N ALA A 580 -12.75 -41.00 6.11
CA ALA A 580 -13.97 -40.70 5.36
C ALA A 580 -14.72 -39.47 5.93
N VAL A 581 -14.65 -39.23 7.24
CA VAL A 581 -15.22 -38.04 7.89
C VAL A 581 -14.43 -36.80 7.52
N GLY A 582 -13.09 -36.89 7.45
CA GLY A 582 -12.23 -35.81 6.97
C GLY A 582 -12.53 -35.37 5.53
N ALA A 583 -12.69 -36.34 4.63
CA ALA A 583 -13.09 -36.10 3.24
C ALA A 583 -14.52 -35.53 3.13
N LEU A 584 -15.46 -36.01 3.97
CA LEU A 584 -16.84 -35.51 4.01
C LEU A 584 -16.98 -34.12 4.65
N LEU A 585 -16.10 -33.76 5.59
CA LEU A 585 -16.07 -32.43 6.21
C LEU A 585 -15.41 -31.39 5.30
N ALA A 586 -14.44 -31.79 4.46
CA ALA A 586 -13.85 -30.91 3.46
C ALA A 586 -14.87 -30.42 2.40
N ASP A 587 -15.86 -31.25 2.09
CA ASP A 587 -16.92 -30.98 1.10
C ASP A 587 -17.90 -29.87 1.55
N ILE A 588 -18.03 -29.63 2.86
CA ILE A 588 -18.96 -28.62 3.44
C ILE A 588 -18.40 -27.19 3.39
N PHE A 589 -17.08 -27.04 3.33
CA PHE A 589 -16.42 -25.73 3.34
C PHE A 589 -15.79 -25.36 1.99
N SER A 590 -16.18 -26.08 0.92
CA SER A 590 -15.93 -25.66 -0.46
C SER A 590 -17.06 -24.73 -0.88
N ASP A 591 -16.83 -23.41 -0.78
CA ASP A 591 -17.80 -22.38 -1.22
C ASP A 591 -17.98 -22.45 -2.75
N ASP A 592 -18.96 -23.23 -3.22
CA ASP A 592 -19.56 -23.06 -4.55
C ASP A 592 -20.87 -22.25 -4.37
N GLU A 593 -20.76 -20.93 -4.44
CA GLU A 593 -21.89 -20.03 -4.68
C GLU A 593 -21.58 -19.13 -5.90
N PRO A 594 -22.54 -18.97 -6.82
CA PRO A 594 -22.31 -18.38 -8.13
C PRO A 594 -21.99 -16.88 -8.06
N VAL A 595 -20.99 -16.49 -8.83
CA VAL A 595 -20.47 -15.13 -8.94
C VAL A 595 -21.54 -14.18 -9.51
N HIS A 596 -22.18 -13.38 -8.66
CA HIS A 596 -22.84 -12.14 -9.07
C HIS A 596 -21.89 -10.97 -8.86
N THR A 597 -21.30 -10.52 -9.97
CA THR A 597 -20.50 -9.31 -10.07
C THR A 597 -21.37 -8.06 -9.91
N MET A 598 -21.13 -7.26 -8.88
CA MET A 598 -21.37 -5.81 -8.92
C MET A 598 -20.15 -5.08 -8.38
N ALA A 599 -19.49 -4.40 -9.30
CA ALA A 599 -18.33 -3.56 -9.07
C ALA A 599 -18.77 -2.22 -8.47
N LEU A 600 -18.15 -1.84 -7.37
CA LEU A 600 -18.00 -0.44 -6.99
C LEU A 600 -16.53 -0.20 -6.69
N SER A 601 -15.99 0.83 -7.33
CA SER A 601 -14.72 1.45 -7.01
C SER A 601 -14.93 2.95 -6.85
N PRO A 602 -14.01 3.62 -6.13
CA PRO A 602 -14.36 4.61 -5.14
C PRO A 602 -13.81 6.02 -5.43
N GLU A 603 -14.44 7.01 -4.84
CA GLU A 603 -13.90 8.35 -4.56
C GLU A 603 -12.85 8.31 -3.44
N VAL A 604 -11.90 9.26 -3.40
CA VAL A 604 -12.02 10.55 -2.66
C VAL A 604 -10.70 11.35 -2.57
N ALA A 605 -10.83 12.66 -2.78
CA ALA A 605 -10.25 13.80 -2.04
C ALA A 605 -8.73 14.08 -2.03
N GLY A 606 -8.35 15.24 -2.61
CA GLY A 606 -8.25 16.52 -1.89
C GLY A 606 -7.10 16.73 -0.87
N GLY A 607 -6.25 17.74 -1.11
CA GLY A 607 -5.16 18.20 -0.22
C GLY A 607 -5.54 19.33 0.76
N PRO A 608 -4.56 20.04 1.38
CA PRO A 608 -4.83 21.23 2.19
C PRO A 608 -4.13 22.52 1.71
N THR A 609 -4.73 23.62 2.17
CA THR A 609 -4.66 25.03 1.76
C THR A 609 -3.77 25.94 2.64
N SER A 610 -3.50 27.19 2.19
CA SER A 610 -3.58 28.49 2.92
C SER A 610 -2.63 29.56 2.30
N ALA A 611 -2.79 30.88 2.38
CA ALA A 611 -3.87 31.86 2.64
C ALA A 611 -3.28 33.30 2.45
N GLY A 612 -4.08 34.31 2.09
CA GLY A 612 -3.72 35.75 2.19
C GLY A 612 -4.69 36.72 1.48
N ALA A 613 -5.34 37.64 2.24
CA ALA A 613 -6.45 38.56 1.91
C ALA A 613 -6.00 40.00 1.50
N PRO A 614 -6.83 41.09 1.35
CA PRO A 614 -8.32 41.25 1.51
C PRO A 614 -9.07 42.20 0.52
N GLY A 615 -10.43 42.18 0.52
CA GLY A 615 -11.28 43.24 -0.05
C GLY A 615 -12.79 42.95 -0.11
N ASP A 616 -13.57 43.72 0.69
CA ASP A 616 -15.01 44.07 0.69
C ASP A 616 -16.18 43.06 0.47
N SER A 617 -17.15 43.17 1.39
CA SER A 617 -18.49 42.58 1.45
C SER A 617 -18.63 41.08 1.12
N ALA A 618 -18.24 40.19 2.03
CA ALA A 618 -18.46 38.76 1.84
C ALA A 618 -19.37 38.18 2.94
N ALA A 619 -20.55 37.70 2.52
CA ALA A 619 -21.26 36.67 3.26
C ALA A 619 -20.32 35.47 3.48
N ALA A 620 -20.37 34.85 4.66
CA ALA A 620 -19.43 33.83 5.13
C ALA A 620 -19.07 32.79 4.03
N PRO A 621 -17.79 32.40 3.88
CA PRO A 621 -17.38 31.43 2.87
C PRO A 621 -18.11 30.11 3.05
N ILE A 622 -18.44 29.45 1.95
CA ILE A 622 -19.10 28.14 1.95
C ILE A 622 -18.09 27.12 2.51
N PRO A 623 -18.44 26.28 3.50
CA PRO A 623 -17.51 25.29 4.05
C PRO A 623 -16.93 24.41 2.93
N GLY A 624 -15.60 24.39 2.79
CA GLY A 624 -14.89 23.65 1.72
C GLY A 624 -14.39 24.52 0.57
N LEU A 625 -14.86 25.76 0.42
CA LEU A 625 -14.38 26.71 -0.59
C LEU A 625 -13.79 27.97 0.05
N ASP A 626 -12.80 28.57 -0.61
CA ASP A 626 -12.33 29.90 -0.23
C ASP A 626 -13.33 31.00 -0.63
N ALA A 627 -13.03 32.25 -0.27
CA ALA A 627 -13.93 33.38 -0.52
C ALA A 627 -14.17 33.67 -2.02
N ALA A 628 -13.15 33.47 -2.87
CA ALA A 628 -13.24 33.75 -4.30
C ALA A 628 -14.10 32.67 -4.99
N HIS A 629 -13.85 31.40 -4.69
CA HIS A 629 -14.65 30.28 -5.21
C HIS A 629 -16.08 30.28 -4.66
N SER A 630 -16.27 30.66 -3.39
CA SER A 630 -17.61 30.84 -2.82
C SER A 630 -18.41 31.96 -3.51
N GLY A 631 -17.74 33.04 -3.91
CA GLY A 631 -18.35 34.13 -4.68
C GLY A 631 -18.77 33.67 -6.07
N PHE A 632 -17.86 33.00 -6.77
CA PHE A 632 -18.11 32.43 -8.10
C PHE A 632 -19.28 31.44 -8.10
N LEU A 633 -19.31 30.48 -7.15
CA LEU A 633 -20.38 29.48 -7.02
C LEU A 633 -21.76 30.12 -6.89
N ARG A 634 -21.89 31.11 -6.01
CA ARG A 634 -23.16 31.81 -5.77
C ARG A 634 -23.69 32.47 -7.02
N THR A 635 -22.81 33.12 -7.79
CA THR A 635 -23.20 33.78 -9.04
C THR A 635 -23.64 32.76 -10.08
N VAL A 636 -22.88 31.66 -10.25
CA VAL A 636 -23.21 30.58 -11.19
C VAL A 636 -24.59 29.96 -10.90
N LEU A 637 -24.93 29.76 -9.63
CA LEU A 637 -26.21 29.15 -9.22
C LEU A 637 -27.44 30.01 -9.60
N THR A 638 -27.29 31.29 -9.93
CA THR A 638 -28.40 32.19 -10.28
C THR A 638 -29.02 31.95 -11.66
N ARG A 639 -28.30 31.30 -12.58
CA ARG A 639 -28.73 31.08 -13.98
C ARG A 639 -28.55 29.63 -14.38
N SER A 640 -29.49 29.06 -15.14
CA SER A 640 -29.45 27.67 -15.63
C SER A 640 -28.40 27.42 -16.72
N SER A 641 -27.87 28.46 -17.35
CA SER A 641 -26.84 28.31 -18.39
C SER A 641 -25.97 29.56 -18.55
N TRP A 642 -24.74 29.33 -18.98
CA TRP A 642 -23.68 30.33 -19.15
C TRP A 642 -22.87 30.02 -20.42
N SER A 643 -22.46 31.04 -21.15
CA SER A 643 -21.48 30.88 -22.23
C SER A 643 -20.05 30.89 -21.70
N ARG A 644 -19.11 30.30 -22.45
CA ARG A 644 -17.67 30.32 -22.11
C ARG A 644 -17.13 31.72 -21.82
N ALA A 645 -17.50 32.72 -22.64
CA ALA A 645 -17.05 34.11 -22.43
C ALA A 645 -17.58 34.73 -21.13
N GLU A 646 -18.82 34.43 -20.73
CA GLU A 646 -19.38 34.91 -19.46
C GLU A 646 -18.73 34.23 -18.25
N ILE A 647 -18.34 32.96 -18.37
CA ILE A 647 -17.58 32.25 -17.33
C ILE A 647 -16.17 32.82 -17.19
N GLU A 648 -15.51 33.11 -18.30
CA GLU A 648 -14.17 33.73 -18.30
C GLU A 648 -14.18 35.13 -17.66
N GLU A 649 -15.19 35.94 -18.00
CA GLU A 649 -15.39 37.26 -17.39
C GLU A 649 -15.66 37.15 -15.87
N LEU A 650 -16.52 36.21 -15.46
CA LEU A 650 -16.82 35.96 -14.05
C LEU A 650 -15.62 35.44 -13.25
N ALA A 651 -14.78 34.62 -13.87
CA ALA A 651 -13.53 34.14 -13.28
C ALA A 651 -12.53 35.29 -13.13
N GLU A 652 -12.41 36.15 -14.14
CA GLU A 652 -11.52 37.31 -14.14
C GLU A 652 -11.92 38.34 -13.06
N GLU A 653 -13.23 38.60 -12.88
CA GLU A 653 -13.78 39.42 -11.79
C GLU A 653 -13.41 38.88 -10.40
N GLY A 654 -13.31 37.55 -10.26
CA GLY A 654 -12.87 36.87 -9.04
C GLY A 654 -11.36 36.72 -8.88
N HIS A 655 -10.56 37.22 -9.83
CA HIS A 655 -9.12 36.96 -9.95
C HIS A 655 -8.75 35.47 -10.00
N LEU A 656 -9.61 34.65 -10.61
CA LEU A 656 -9.45 33.21 -10.79
C LEU A 656 -9.11 32.87 -12.24
N MET A 657 -8.44 31.74 -12.45
CA MET A 657 -8.22 31.18 -13.79
C MET A 657 -9.49 30.47 -14.25
N PRO A 658 -10.01 30.72 -15.47
CA PRO A 658 -11.30 30.18 -15.93
C PRO A 658 -11.45 28.66 -15.84
N ASP A 659 -10.50 27.90 -16.39
CA ASP A 659 -10.56 26.42 -16.32
C ASP A 659 -10.33 25.92 -14.89
N GLY A 660 -9.46 26.58 -14.13
CA GLY A 660 -9.17 26.19 -12.75
C GLY A 660 -10.35 26.40 -11.79
N VAL A 661 -11.15 27.45 -11.99
CA VAL A 661 -12.37 27.67 -11.18
C VAL A 661 -13.47 26.68 -11.56
N LEU A 662 -13.62 26.36 -12.85
CA LEU A 662 -14.57 25.34 -13.31
C LEU A 662 -14.28 23.97 -12.69
N ASP A 663 -13.02 23.54 -12.73
CA ASP A 663 -12.58 22.27 -12.12
C ASP A 663 -12.86 22.25 -10.62
N THR A 664 -12.47 23.31 -9.90
CA THR A 664 -12.63 23.40 -8.44
C THR A 664 -14.11 23.36 -8.03
N ILE A 665 -14.99 23.99 -8.80
CA ILE A 665 -16.43 24.05 -8.53
C ILE A 665 -17.11 22.72 -8.85
N ASN A 666 -16.71 22.06 -9.95
CA ASN A 666 -17.23 20.75 -10.30
C ASN A 666 -16.77 19.65 -9.34
N GLU A 667 -15.51 19.69 -8.88
CA GLU A 667 -15.05 18.79 -7.81
C GLU A 667 -15.82 19.02 -6.51
N PHE A 668 -16.07 20.28 -6.13
CA PHE A 668 -16.86 20.59 -4.95
C PHE A 668 -18.31 20.10 -5.06
N ALA A 669 -18.92 20.22 -6.24
CA ALA A 669 -20.27 19.71 -6.50
C ALA A 669 -20.34 18.19 -6.47
N LEU A 670 -19.31 17.51 -7.00
CA LEU A 670 -19.18 16.05 -6.93
C LEU A 670 -19.10 15.56 -5.48
N ASP A 671 -18.29 16.21 -4.64
CA ASP A 671 -18.12 15.83 -3.23
C ASP A 671 -19.42 15.94 -2.39
N ILE A 672 -20.34 16.83 -2.77
CA ILE A 672 -21.59 17.08 -2.02
C ILE A 672 -22.80 16.39 -2.65
N ALA A 673 -22.97 16.53 -3.98
CA ALA A 673 -24.14 16.09 -4.71
C ALA A 673 -23.90 14.83 -5.56
N GLY A 674 -22.65 14.37 -5.71
CA GLY A 674 -22.29 13.20 -6.52
C GLY A 674 -22.31 13.44 -8.04
N GLU A 675 -22.57 14.68 -8.49
CA GLU A 675 -22.60 15.08 -9.90
C GLU A 675 -21.93 16.45 -10.09
N PRO A 676 -21.29 16.73 -11.26
CA PRO A 676 -20.70 18.04 -11.53
C PRO A 676 -21.80 19.11 -11.65
N LEU A 677 -21.50 20.34 -11.23
CA LEU A 677 -22.46 21.44 -11.30
C LEU A 677 -22.59 22.02 -12.70
N LEU A 678 -21.48 22.15 -13.43
CA LEU A 678 -21.39 22.74 -14.76
C LEU A 678 -20.94 21.70 -15.77
N GLU A 679 -21.80 21.43 -16.75
CA GLU A 679 -21.50 20.55 -17.88
C GLU A 679 -21.35 21.37 -19.16
N GLU A 680 -20.22 21.20 -19.86
CA GLU A 680 -19.96 21.84 -21.15
C GLU A 680 -20.55 21.01 -22.29
N ASP A 681 -21.35 21.65 -23.15
CA ASP A 681 -21.89 21.04 -24.36
C ASP A 681 -20.98 21.21 -25.59
N GLN A 682 -21.39 20.67 -26.73
CA GLN A 682 -20.62 20.73 -27.98
C GLN A 682 -20.56 22.13 -28.63
N LEU A 683 -21.18 23.16 -28.03
CA LEU A 683 -21.27 24.52 -28.52
C LEU A 683 -20.64 25.54 -27.54
N ASP A 684 -19.72 25.10 -26.68
CA ASP A 684 -19.04 25.91 -25.66
C ASP A 684 -20.02 26.63 -24.70
N MET A 685 -21.15 25.98 -24.44
CA MET A 685 -22.15 26.41 -23.47
C MET A 685 -22.13 25.52 -22.22
N PHE A 686 -22.14 26.15 -21.05
CA PHE A 686 -22.21 25.48 -19.76
C PHE A 686 -23.65 25.45 -19.25
N THR A 687 -24.18 24.25 -19.09
CA THR A 687 -25.47 24.02 -18.42
C THR A 687 -25.25 23.73 -16.95
N VAL A 688 -26.04 24.36 -16.08
CA VAL A 688 -26.01 24.08 -14.64
C VAL A 688 -26.93 22.91 -14.34
N ASN A 689 -26.38 21.83 -13.78
CA ASN A 689 -27.12 20.65 -13.37
C ASN A 689 -28.10 21.01 -12.23
N ASP A 690 -29.40 20.83 -12.48
CA ASP A 690 -30.47 21.18 -11.54
C ASP A 690 -30.49 20.31 -10.27
N TYR A 691 -30.00 19.06 -10.36
CA TYR A 691 -29.87 18.17 -9.22
C TYR A 691 -28.73 18.66 -8.31
N ALA A 692 -27.53 18.87 -8.86
CA ALA A 692 -26.40 19.42 -8.12
C ALA A 692 -26.69 20.81 -7.55
N ARG A 693 -27.41 21.66 -8.29
CA ARG A 693 -27.88 22.97 -7.80
C ARG A 693 -28.77 22.86 -6.56
N GLN A 694 -29.68 21.87 -6.49
CA GLN A 694 -30.60 21.72 -5.35
C GLN A 694 -29.89 21.28 -4.07
N GLU A 695 -28.86 20.44 -4.19
CA GLU A 695 -28.07 19.95 -3.05
C GLU A 695 -27.04 20.99 -2.54
N LEU A 696 -26.70 22.01 -3.36
CA LEU A 696 -25.73 23.06 -3.05
C LEU A 696 -26.34 24.38 -2.53
N GLN A 697 -27.67 24.52 -2.51
CA GLN A 697 -28.41 25.67 -1.95
C GLN A 697 -28.77 25.46 -0.48
#